data_AF-A0A149TU90-F1
#
_entry.id   AF-A0A149TU90-F1
#
_cell.length_a   1.000
_cell.length_b   1.000
_cell.length_c   1.000
_cell.angle_alpha   90.00
_cell.angle_beta   90.00
_cell.angle_gamma   90.00
#
_symmetry.space_group_name_H-M   'P 1'
#
loop_
_entity.id
_entity.type
_entity.pdbx_description
1 polymer ?
#
loop_
_entity_poly.entity_id
_entity_poly.type
_entity_poly.pdbx_seq_one_letter_code
_entity_poly.pdbx_strand_id
1 'polypeptide(L)'
;MAFFLLSWHGALVGYTGLHMHPASFTDVLFRAVSPVVLHDDGAVEPCDAFTKVVPVDSIPNRPLIALKANAHYLSSRGLDKLDAAPICAAWEHFLAIPTTLLPLLKDLTTRDWHENGRWVGRAVCHEHHIHLGDHKWPAEALQAERKGDTLTLWSEDSDQRVTLTQCPSRTLSALLETLTERLQMGEIRPSQRTPWAVSEELREHILKVCVNPGDTGYLLHLARACGFFELWDLAAGLLSCARTQDTNPDLIYYAAILALRTKEYETAAQLLHEALTTRFPDITLERIQPLLTRLKGGEDALLDLPRQLRRMGLSMFDGLFNQLLVPMPLARQNGHDLRQAYSERFEETCTGQNIPHRLKLLAAEAHLNGISYWEEVNMAHASWLAGLCREADTHYANAKALAIETKINPIHYNCGVFSWLSEGECNSLSSRAVPDRLGVSDWKWHFSPEENAAAIPPALGLVFGCDSKYFRFIPKLILSLVRACRADPSGSAIHLFIGVEQPTMEQLTFLTTVSEWLATHDPKVKLSFAHGTLTYRDGATYTAIRYLMLPEIVARFRCPLITADCDGYFPADFVALWRQMANSSDYGFRLYAYNHEGKQVMGEPWGFGAGISYFGEPDLLPPIAHFLSDYLNTAYSPQNPTNWCVDQCALAAAFRRFVAPRWNDLRIKFMDEGAPLMVMPHHVGGKEALLSHDGSVSMVDVVVELARHTPASASSVSLSS
;
A
#
# COMPACT_ATOMS: atom_id res chain seq x y z
N MET A 1 -7.50 67.13 8.69
CA MET A 1 -7.28 65.70 8.88
C MET A 1 -8.34 65.20 9.84
N ALA A 2 -8.65 63.91 9.78
CA ALA A 2 -9.67 63.30 10.62
C ALA A 2 -9.00 62.17 11.40
N PHE A 3 -9.37 62.03 12.66
CA PHE A 3 -8.82 61.04 13.58
C PHE A 3 -9.94 60.18 14.14
N PHE A 4 -9.69 58.88 14.25
CA PHE A 4 -10.54 58.00 15.04
C PHE A 4 -10.04 57.95 16.48
N LEU A 5 -10.97 57.73 17.40
CA LEU A 5 -10.66 57.70 18.83
C LEU A 5 -10.45 56.25 19.28
N LEU A 6 -9.19 55.91 19.54
CA LEU A 6 -8.78 54.59 20.01
C LEU A 6 -8.74 54.57 21.55
N SER A 7 -9.58 53.74 22.12
CA SER A 7 -9.65 53.51 23.57
C SER A 7 -8.38 52.85 24.12
N TRP A 8 -8.22 52.90 25.45
CA TRP A 8 -7.14 52.23 26.16
C TRP A 8 -7.10 50.71 25.90
N HIS A 9 -8.28 50.09 25.75
CA HIS A 9 -8.43 48.64 25.52
C HIS A 9 -8.46 48.25 24.03
N GLY A 10 -8.12 49.17 23.12
CA GLY A 10 -7.93 48.84 21.71
C GLY A 10 -9.18 48.85 20.83
N ALA A 11 -10.33 49.25 21.36
CA ALA A 11 -11.56 49.48 20.59
C ALA A 11 -11.65 50.92 20.08
N LEU A 12 -12.30 51.12 18.93
CA LEU A 12 -12.68 52.46 18.45
C LEU A 12 -13.97 52.93 19.12
N VAL A 13 -14.15 54.25 19.23
CA VAL A 13 -15.46 54.81 19.62
C VAL A 13 -16.39 54.80 18.40
N GLY A 14 -17.40 53.95 18.45
CA GLY A 14 -18.48 53.85 17.46
C GLY A 14 -19.76 54.55 17.90
N TYR A 15 -20.65 54.82 16.95
CA TYR A 15 -21.94 55.46 17.13
C TYR A 15 -22.99 54.82 16.22
N THR A 16 -24.15 54.50 16.79
CA THR A 16 -25.28 53.83 16.09
C THR A 16 -26.40 54.79 15.67
N GLY A 17 -26.26 56.09 15.94
CA GLY A 17 -27.36 57.06 15.82
C GLY A 17 -28.08 57.33 17.15
N LEU A 18 -27.97 56.43 18.13
CA LEU A 18 -28.64 56.53 19.44
C LEU A 18 -27.68 56.55 20.63
N HIS A 19 -26.57 55.81 20.58
CA HIS A 19 -25.58 55.77 21.67
C HIS A 19 -24.17 55.47 21.14
N MET A 20 -23.16 55.85 21.93
CA MET A 20 -21.75 55.49 21.69
C MET A 20 -21.45 54.11 22.26
N HIS A 21 -20.61 53.33 21.57
CA HIS A 21 -20.16 52.01 22.04
C HIS A 21 -18.75 51.69 21.52
N PRO A 22 -18.04 50.70 22.10
CA PRO A 22 -16.79 50.22 21.54
C PRO A 22 -17.05 49.48 20.22
N ALA A 23 -16.24 49.75 19.20
CA ALA A 23 -16.35 49.13 17.87
C ALA A 23 -14.99 48.54 17.46
N SER A 24 -15.02 47.43 16.73
CA SER A 24 -13.80 46.86 16.16
C SER A 24 -13.37 47.65 14.90
N PHE A 25 -12.10 47.54 14.52
CA PHE A 25 -11.61 48.12 13.27
C PHE A 25 -12.36 47.58 12.04
N THR A 26 -12.78 46.31 12.10
CA THR A 26 -13.56 45.62 11.07
C THR A 26 -14.94 46.25 10.90
N ASP A 27 -15.65 46.48 12.01
CA ASP A 27 -17.01 47.05 11.97
C ASP A 27 -17.02 48.45 11.35
N VAL A 28 -16.00 49.25 11.66
CA VAL A 28 -15.86 50.61 11.12
C VAL A 28 -15.49 50.58 9.64
N LEU A 29 -14.51 49.76 9.22
CA LEU A 29 -14.08 49.68 7.81
C LEU A 29 -15.19 49.14 6.89
N PHE A 30 -15.93 48.14 7.35
CA PHE A 30 -17.05 47.58 6.60
C PHE A 30 -18.35 48.37 6.76
N ARG A 31 -18.30 49.54 7.44
CA ARG A 31 -19.44 50.44 7.65
C ARG A 31 -20.62 49.79 8.37
N ALA A 32 -20.36 48.76 9.18
CA ALA A 32 -21.35 48.21 10.10
C ALA A 32 -21.62 49.19 11.26
N VAL A 33 -20.64 50.04 11.59
CA VAL A 33 -20.72 51.05 12.65
C VAL A 33 -20.18 52.39 12.14
N SER A 34 -20.82 53.51 12.51
CA SER A 34 -20.31 54.85 12.22
C SER A 34 -19.29 55.25 13.29
N PRO A 35 -18.05 55.64 12.94
CA PRO A 35 -17.05 56.02 13.94
C PRO A 35 -17.33 57.43 14.49
N VAL A 36 -16.90 57.69 15.73
CA VAL A 36 -16.75 59.05 16.25
C VAL A 36 -15.42 59.62 15.76
N VAL A 37 -15.49 60.76 15.08
CA VAL A 37 -14.37 61.36 14.36
C VAL A 37 -13.99 62.68 15.01
N LEU A 38 -12.70 62.84 15.32
CA LEU A 38 -12.10 64.11 15.72
C LEU A 38 -11.50 64.79 14.49
N HIS A 39 -11.85 66.05 14.27
CA HIS A 39 -11.31 66.89 13.20
C HIS A 39 -10.17 67.78 13.73
N ASP A 40 -9.31 68.28 12.83
CA ASP A 40 -8.16 69.14 13.19
C ASP A 40 -8.54 70.41 13.95
N ASP A 41 -9.74 70.94 13.72
CA ASP A 41 -10.26 72.13 14.38
C ASP A 41 -10.78 71.84 15.81
N GLY A 42 -10.70 70.58 16.25
CA GLY A 42 -11.14 70.11 17.55
C GLY A 42 -12.61 69.70 17.62
N ALA A 43 -13.36 69.80 16.51
CA ALA A 43 -14.74 69.34 16.43
C ALA A 43 -14.83 67.81 16.48
N VAL A 44 -15.87 67.26 17.11
CA VAL A 44 -16.09 65.81 17.20
C VAL A 44 -17.43 65.43 16.61
N GLU A 45 -17.46 64.69 15.49
CA GLU A 45 -18.71 64.27 14.87
C GLU A 45 -19.01 62.80 15.14
N PRO A 46 -20.27 62.43 15.47
CA PRO A 46 -21.48 63.27 15.53
C PRO A 46 -21.77 63.89 16.91
N CYS A 47 -20.83 63.82 17.86
CA CYS A 47 -21.08 64.10 19.28
C CYS A 47 -20.84 65.56 19.72
N ASP A 48 -20.51 66.47 18.80
CA ASP A 48 -20.02 67.83 19.07
C ASP A 48 -20.98 68.66 19.93
N ALA A 49 -22.28 68.41 19.77
CA ALA A 49 -23.33 69.12 20.51
C ALA A 49 -23.29 68.88 22.03
N PHE A 50 -22.70 67.78 22.50
CA PHE A 50 -22.74 67.39 23.92
C PHE A 50 -21.40 66.92 24.50
N THR A 51 -20.37 66.71 23.68
CA THR A 51 -19.01 66.39 24.13
C THR A 51 -18.02 67.49 23.76
N LYS A 52 -17.11 67.81 24.68
CA LYS A 52 -15.93 68.66 24.42
C LYS A 52 -14.66 67.83 24.48
N VAL A 53 -13.75 68.07 23.55
CA VAL A 53 -12.40 67.48 23.57
C VAL A 53 -11.55 68.20 24.58
N VAL A 54 -10.88 67.43 25.44
CA VAL A 54 -9.90 67.94 26.40
C VAL A 54 -8.56 67.28 26.08
N PRO A 55 -7.52 68.05 25.72
CA PRO A 55 -6.17 67.52 25.56
C PRO A 55 -5.66 66.91 26.86
N VAL A 56 -4.89 65.83 26.76
CA VAL A 56 -4.29 65.14 27.91
C VAL A 56 -2.78 65.22 27.81
N ASP A 57 -2.18 66.13 28.56
CA ASP A 57 -0.72 66.40 28.52
C ASP A 57 0.11 65.46 29.41
N SER A 58 -0.47 64.34 29.88
CA SER A 58 0.18 63.45 30.85
C SER A 58 1.39 62.69 30.29
N ILE A 59 1.52 62.60 28.96
CA ILE A 59 2.65 61.96 28.28
C ILE A 59 3.13 62.90 27.15
N PRO A 60 4.37 63.42 27.21
CA PRO A 60 4.90 64.31 26.18
C PRO A 60 4.83 63.68 24.79
N ASN A 61 4.45 64.47 23.78
CA ASN A 61 4.44 64.11 22.36
C ASN A 61 3.44 63.02 21.92
N ARG A 62 2.46 62.64 22.75
CA ARG A 62 1.37 61.72 22.35
C ARG A 62 0.04 62.47 22.13
N PRO A 63 -0.72 62.19 21.05
CA PRO A 63 -2.00 62.84 20.75
C PRO A 63 -3.15 62.24 21.57
N LEU A 64 -3.05 62.30 22.89
CA LEU A 64 -4.06 61.80 23.82
C LEU A 64 -5.12 62.87 24.11
N ILE A 65 -6.38 62.47 24.07
CA ILE A 65 -7.53 63.31 24.37
C ILE A 65 -8.49 62.61 25.34
N ALA A 66 -9.36 63.39 25.97
CA ALA A 66 -10.52 62.88 26.70
C ALA A 66 -11.79 63.59 26.18
N LEU A 67 -12.89 62.84 26.08
CA LEU A 67 -14.19 63.42 25.75
C LEU A 67 -14.94 63.76 27.04
N LYS A 68 -15.29 65.03 27.23
CA LYS A 68 -15.88 65.56 28.47
C LYS A 68 -17.26 66.15 28.23
N ALA A 69 -18.21 65.83 29.11
CA ALA A 69 -19.52 66.46 29.20
C ALA A 69 -19.77 66.95 30.63
N ASN A 70 -19.72 68.27 30.82
CA ASN A 70 -19.81 68.92 32.15
C ASN A 70 -18.82 68.32 33.17
N ALA A 71 -19.31 67.55 34.16
CA ALA A 71 -18.50 66.95 35.22
C ALA A 71 -18.06 65.50 34.94
N HIS A 72 -18.43 64.94 33.79
CA HIS A 72 -18.13 63.53 33.44
C HIS A 72 -17.26 63.43 32.19
N TYR A 73 -16.50 62.33 32.13
CA TYR A 73 -15.66 61.91 31.01
C TYR A 73 -16.20 60.63 30.41
N LEU A 74 -16.06 60.45 29.09
CA LEU A 74 -16.31 59.17 28.45
C LEU A 74 -15.26 58.16 28.92
N SER A 75 -15.71 57.00 29.38
CA SER A 75 -14.88 55.95 29.93
C SER A 75 -14.97 54.70 29.08
N SER A 76 -13.81 54.10 28.81
CA SER A 76 -13.68 52.79 28.16
C SER A 76 -13.22 51.71 29.13
N ARG A 77 -13.51 51.87 30.44
CA ARG A 77 -13.02 50.95 31.49
C ARG A 77 -13.48 49.50 31.27
N GLY A 78 -14.67 49.29 30.71
CA GLY A 78 -15.13 47.97 30.27
C GLY A 78 -14.71 47.70 28.83
N LEU A 79 -14.26 46.47 28.55
CA LEU A 79 -13.85 46.04 27.20
C LEU A 79 -15.00 46.14 26.17
N ASP A 80 -16.23 45.97 26.61
CA ASP A 80 -17.44 45.81 25.80
C ASP A 80 -18.44 46.97 25.93
N LYS A 81 -18.15 47.98 26.75
CA LYS A 81 -19.04 49.14 26.96
C LYS A 81 -18.30 50.45 27.15
N LEU A 82 -18.94 51.53 26.72
CA LEU A 82 -18.57 52.90 27.08
C LEU A 82 -19.49 53.39 28.21
N ASP A 83 -18.94 54.14 29.15
CA ASP A 83 -19.66 54.66 30.33
C ASP A 83 -19.27 56.12 30.62
N ALA A 84 -19.95 56.78 31.55
CA ALA A 84 -19.60 58.11 32.04
C ALA A 84 -18.89 58.01 33.40
N ALA A 85 -17.70 58.59 33.52
CA ALA A 85 -16.91 58.58 34.76
C ALA A 85 -16.69 60.01 35.29
N PRO A 86 -16.71 60.24 36.62
CA PRO A 86 -16.48 61.56 37.20
C PRO A 86 -15.00 61.99 37.22
N ILE A 87 -14.07 61.07 36.90
CA ILE A 87 -12.62 61.29 36.94
C ILE A 87 -12.01 60.81 35.63
N CYS A 88 -11.05 61.57 35.10
CA CYS A 88 -10.26 61.20 33.94
C CYS A 88 -8.98 60.46 34.38
N ALA A 89 -8.99 59.13 34.38
CA ALA A 89 -7.81 58.30 34.55
C ALA A 89 -7.33 57.76 33.19
N ALA A 90 -6.26 56.95 33.20
CA ALA A 90 -5.60 56.48 31.97
C ALA A 90 -6.55 55.77 30.98
N TRP A 91 -7.54 55.00 31.47
CA TRP A 91 -8.52 54.29 30.63
C TRP A 91 -9.71 55.17 30.13
N GLU A 92 -9.77 56.45 30.54
CA GLU A 92 -10.63 57.49 29.96
C GLU A 92 -9.90 58.28 28.84
N HIS A 93 -8.61 58.01 28.60
CA HIS A 93 -7.85 58.62 27.52
C HIS A 93 -8.08 57.87 26.21
N PHE A 94 -8.32 58.63 25.15
CA PHE A 94 -8.41 58.14 23.79
C PHE A 94 -7.23 58.66 22.99
N LEU A 95 -6.57 57.77 22.27
CA LEU A 95 -5.52 58.14 21.32
C LEU A 95 -6.21 58.55 20.00
N ALA A 96 -5.94 59.78 19.55
CA ALA A 96 -6.36 60.23 18.23
C ALA A 96 -5.46 59.58 17.16
N ILE A 97 -5.99 58.58 16.45
CA ILE A 97 -5.26 57.85 15.40
C ILE A 97 -5.69 58.33 14.01
N PRO A 98 -4.74 58.61 13.09
CA PRO A 98 -5.07 58.95 11.71
C PRO A 98 -5.93 57.87 11.05
N THR A 99 -6.96 58.28 10.30
CA THR A 99 -7.81 57.33 9.56
C THR A 99 -7.04 56.46 8.57
N THR A 100 -5.88 56.91 8.10
CA THR A 100 -4.97 56.17 7.20
C THR A 100 -4.35 54.93 7.84
N LEU A 101 -4.24 54.86 9.18
CA LEU A 101 -3.71 53.68 9.88
C LEU A 101 -4.75 52.58 10.07
N LEU A 102 -6.04 52.87 9.86
CA LEU A 102 -7.12 51.93 10.15
C LEU A 102 -7.00 50.60 9.37
N PRO A 103 -6.69 50.58 8.05
CA PRO A 103 -6.52 49.32 7.32
C PRO A 103 -5.39 48.44 7.87
N LEU A 104 -4.29 49.06 8.29
CA LEU A 104 -3.14 48.37 8.87
C LEU A 104 -3.52 47.73 10.22
N LEU A 105 -4.14 48.51 11.11
CA LEU A 105 -4.58 48.03 12.42
C LEU A 105 -5.62 46.91 12.30
N LYS A 106 -6.56 47.02 11.36
CA LYS A 106 -7.50 45.95 11.06
C LYS A 106 -6.78 44.68 10.62
N ASP A 107 -5.84 44.76 9.68
CA ASP A 107 -5.13 43.56 9.21
C ASP A 107 -4.31 42.91 10.34
N LEU A 108 -3.63 43.71 11.16
CA LEU A 108 -2.82 43.21 12.28
C LEU A 108 -3.66 42.48 13.33
N THR A 109 -4.87 42.98 13.61
CA THR A 109 -5.73 42.43 14.67
C THR A 109 -6.68 41.31 14.20
N THR A 110 -6.90 41.15 12.89
CA THR A 110 -7.84 40.15 12.35
C THR A 110 -7.18 38.94 11.72
N ARG A 111 -5.89 39.03 11.40
CA ARG A 111 -5.13 37.94 10.74
C ARG A 111 -4.10 37.37 11.69
N ASP A 112 -3.77 36.10 11.50
CA ASP A 112 -2.67 35.45 12.19
C ASP A 112 -1.35 35.76 11.46
N TRP A 113 -0.28 35.95 12.25
CA TRP A 113 1.03 36.37 11.76
C TRP A 113 2.11 35.42 12.24
N HIS A 114 3.16 35.28 11.43
CA HIS A 114 4.37 34.55 11.75
C HIS A 114 5.59 35.47 11.64
N GLU A 115 6.56 35.28 12.53
CA GLU A 115 7.87 35.91 12.49
C GLU A 115 8.93 34.80 12.36
N ASN A 116 9.78 34.86 11.33
CA ASN A 116 10.82 33.84 11.08
C ASN A 116 10.27 32.40 11.10
N GLY A 117 9.05 32.20 10.58
CA GLY A 117 8.36 30.91 10.57
C GLY A 117 7.60 30.55 11.85
N ARG A 118 7.84 31.24 12.96
CA ARG A 118 7.14 31.00 14.24
C ARG A 118 5.83 31.78 14.30
N TRP A 119 4.75 31.11 14.69
CA TRP A 119 3.46 31.78 14.94
C TRP A 119 3.58 32.75 16.11
N VAL A 120 3.17 34.00 15.88
CA VAL A 120 3.14 35.08 16.89
C VAL A 120 1.72 35.56 17.21
N GLY A 121 0.70 34.95 16.59
CA GLY A 121 -0.70 35.24 16.84
C GLY A 121 -1.24 36.44 16.08
N ARG A 122 -2.31 37.03 16.62
CA ARG A 122 -2.92 38.27 16.14
C ARG A 122 -2.45 39.40 17.02
N ALA A 123 -2.34 40.59 16.43
CA ALA A 123 -1.99 41.74 17.22
C ALA A 123 -3.14 42.10 18.17
N VAL A 124 -2.80 42.58 19.36
CA VAL A 124 -3.75 43.12 20.33
C VAL A 124 -3.39 44.58 20.56
N CYS A 125 -4.39 45.45 20.56
CA CYS A 125 -4.19 46.83 20.95
C CYS A 125 -4.53 46.99 22.44
N HIS A 126 -3.56 47.45 23.23
CA HIS A 126 -3.73 47.67 24.67
C HIS A 126 -2.78 48.79 25.14
N GLU A 127 -3.28 49.67 26.01
CA GLU A 127 -2.58 50.89 26.47
C GLU A 127 -2.14 51.79 25.31
N HIS A 128 -2.96 51.84 24.26
CA HIS A 128 -2.67 52.54 23.00
C HIS A 128 -1.40 52.06 22.28
N HIS A 129 -0.96 50.83 22.55
CA HIS A 129 0.13 50.17 21.83
C HIS A 129 -0.39 48.95 21.09
N ILE A 130 0.29 48.59 20.01
CA ILE A 130 0.09 47.35 19.28
C ILE A 130 1.11 46.33 19.80
N HIS A 131 0.59 45.21 20.31
CA HIS A 131 1.38 44.10 20.82
C HIS A 131 1.23 42.91 19.89
N LEU A 132 2.34 42.31 19.44
CA LEU A 132 2.33 41.11 18.62
C LEU A 132 3.61 40.31 18.88
N GLY A 133 3.47 39.06 19.32
CA GLY A 133 4.59 38.28 19.83
C GLY A 133 5.28 39.01 20.98
N ASP A 134 6.61 39.15 20.89
CA ASP A 134 7.43 39.84 21.88
C ASP A 134 7.59 41.36 21.59
N HIS A 135 6.92 41.86 20.54
CA HIS A 135 7.09 43.23 20.05
C HIS A 135 5.94 44.14 20.47
N LYS A 136 6.28 45.42 20.70
CA LYS A 136 5.35 46.48 21.09
C LYS A 136 5.66 47.77 20.33
N TRP A 137 4.64 48.38 19.73
CA TRP A 137 4.76 49.68 19.04
C TRP A 137 3.69 50.67 19.51
N PRO A 138 4.01 51.98 19.63
CA PRO A 138 2.99 53.01 19.79
C PRO A 138 2.07 53.03 18.57
N ALA A 139 0.75 52.96 18.77
CA ALA A 139 -0.20 52.80 17.67
C ALA A 139 -0.20 54.01 16.71
N GLU A 140 0.07 55.21 17.21
CA GLU A 140 0.12 56.47 16.45
C GLU A 140 1.39 56.62 15.59
N ALA A 141 2.50 55.98 15.99
CA ALA A 141 3.80 56.10 15.34
C ALA A 141 4.15 54.85 14.52
N LEU A 142 3.21 53.92 14.37
CA LEU A 142 3.41 52.67 13.65
C LEU A 142 3.56 52.93 12.16
N GLN A 143 4.73 52.57 11.63
CA GLN A 143 5.03 52.59 10.21
C GLN A 143 4.98 51.16 9.67
N ALA A 144 4.55 51.02 8.42
CA ALA A 144 4.46 49.73 7.78
C ALA A 144 4.77 49.76 6.29
N GLU A 145 5.43 48.71 5.81
CA GLU A 145 5.67 48.44 4.40
C GLU A 145 5.14 47.05 4.07
N ARG A 146 4.25 46.95 3.08
CA ARG A 146 3.67 45.67 2.66
C ARG A 146 4.25 45.24 1.31
N LYS A 147 4.71 44.00 1.24
CA LYS A 147 5.15 43.34 0.00
C LYS A 147 4.56 41.94 -0.08
N GLY A 148 3.49 41.79 -0.86
CA GLY A 148 2.73 40.53 -0.92
C GLY A 148 2.09 40.18 0.43
N ASP A 149 2.37 38.96 0.91
CA ASP A 149 1.94 38.47 2.23
C ASP A 149 2.84 38.90 3.38
N THR A 150 3.93 39.60 3.08
CA THR A 150 4.88 40.11 4.09
C THR A 150 4.54 41.55 4.47
N LEU A 151 4.61 41.83 5.77
CA LEU A 151 4.39 43.14 6.38
C LEU A 151 5.59 43.46 7.29
N THR A 152 6.31 44.53 6.96
CA THR A 152 7.43 45.01 7.77
C THR A 152 6.95 46.19 8.62
N LEU A 153 7.12 46.11 9.94
CA LEU A 153 6.69 47.12 10.91
C LEU A 153 7.90 47.79 11.59
N TRP A 154 7.79 49.08 11.87
CA TRP A 154 8.76 49.84 12.66
C TRP A 154 8.11 51.09 13.28
N SER A 155 8.85 51.81 14.12
CA SER A 155 8.49 53.14 14.64
C SER A 155 9.65 54.10 14.40
N GLU A 156 9.41 55.40 14.31
CA GLU A 156 10.49 56.39 14.08
C GLU A 156 11.55 56.40 15.20
N ASP A 157 11.14 56.07 16.44
CA ASP A 157 12.02 56.04 17.61
C ASP A 157 12.86 54.75 17.73
N SER A 158 12.74 53.81 16.77
CA SER A 158 13.48 52.54 16.79
C SER A 158 13.92 52.11 15.39
N ASP A 159 15.22 51.87 15.22
CA ASP A 159 15.78 51.35 13.97
C ASP A 159 15.42 49.87 13.71
N GLN A 160 14.81 49.19 14.68
CA GLN A 160 14.44 47.78 14.54
C GLN A 160 13.21 47.62 13.63
N ARG A 161 13.42 46.94 12.50
CA ARG A 161 12.36 46.56 11.56
C ARG A 161 11.97 45.11 11.76
N VAL A 162 10.70 44.84 12.03
CA VAL A 162 10.16 43.49 12.26
C VAL A 162 9.38 43.05 11.03
N THR A 163 9.74 41.91 10.46
CA THR A 163 9.11 41.37 9.25
C THR A 163 8.19 40.22 9.61
N LEU A 164 6.91 40.39 9.30
CA LEU A 164 5.86 39.43 9.59
C LEU A 164 5.30 38.84 8.29
N THR A 165 4.95 37.56 8.31
CA THR A 165 4.28 36.89 7.20
C THR A 165 2.88 36.51 7.61
N GLN A 166 1.90 36.86 6.77
CA GLN A 166 0.49 36.55 7.00
C GLN A 166 0.21 35.04 6.86
N CYS A 167 -0.58 34.48 7.78
CA CYS A 167 -1.06 33.09 7.72
C CYS A 167 -2.59 33.04 7.97
N PRO A 168 -3.40 32.40 7.11
CA PRO A 168 -3.05 31.88 5.78
C PRO A 168 -2.57 32.99 4.84
N SER A 169 -1.79 32.59 3.82
CA SER A 169 -1.44 33.47 2.70
C SER A 169 -2.70 33.92 1.96
N ARG A 170 -2.63 35.03 1.23
CA ARG A 170 -3.77 35.48 0.40
C ARG A 170 -4.16 34.44 -0.64
N THR A 171 -3.17 33.78 -1.25
CA THR A 171 -3.40 32.71 -2.22
C THR A 171 -4.15 31.53 -1.60
N LEU A 172 -3.72 31.07 -0.42
CA LEU A 172 -4.40 29.98 0.28
C LEU A 172 -5.83 30.36 0.67
N SER A 173 -6.04 31.59 1.14
CA SER A 173 -7.37 32.11 1.48
C SER A 173 -8.31 32.05 0.28
N ALA A 174 -7.87 32.55 -0.88
CA ALA A 174 -8.67 32.55 -2.10
C ALA A 174 -8.99 31.12 -2.60
N LEU A 175 -8.05 30.18 -2.46
CA LEU A 175 -8.28 28.77 -2.81
C LEU A 175 -9.33 28.13 -1.89
N LEU A 176 -9.27 28.38 -0.58
CA LEU A 176 -10.24 27.86 0.39
C LEU A 176 -11.62 28.47 0.19
N GLU A 177 -11.70 29.77 -0.10
CA GLU A 177 -12.96 30.46 -0.46
C GLU A 177 -13.58 29.82 -1.70
N THR A 178 -12.81 29.71 -2.79
CA THR A 178 -13.27 29.08 -4.05
C THR A 178 -13.74 27.65 -3.82
N LEU A 179 -12.97 26.85 -3.06
CA LEU A 179 -13.34 25.47 -2.75
C LEU A 179 -14.62 25.39 -1.93
N THR A 180 -14.78 26.27 -0.94
CA THR A 180 -15.96 26.32 -0.08
C THR A 180 -17.20 26.77 -0.85
N GLU A 181 -17.06 27.76 -1.72
CA GLU A 181 -18.14 28.23 -2.60
C GLU A 181 -18.61 27.11 -3.54
N ARG A 182 -17.69 26.44 -4.26
CA ARG A 182 -18.03 25.31 -5.14
C ARG A 182 -18.70 24.16 -4.37
N LEU A 183 -18.27 23.92 -3.13
CA LEU A 183 -18.89 22.92 -2.26
C LEU A 183 -20.32 23.31 -1.87
N GLN A 184 -20.55 24.57 -1.46
CA GLN A 184 -21.86 25.09 -1.07
C GLN A 184 -22.84 25.14 -2.25
N MET A 185 -22.35 25.43 -3.45
CA MET A 185 -23.14 25.41 -4.68
C MET A 185 -23.47 23.99 -5.18
N GLY A 186 -22.88 22.95 -4.58
CA GLY A 186 -23.12 21.55 -4.96
C GLY A 186 -22.49 21.14 -6.29
N GLU A 187 -21.45 21.88 -6.72
CA GLU A 187 -20.69 21.65 -7.95
C GLU A 187 -19.64 20.53 -7.79
N ILE A 188 -19.23 20.24 -6.55
CA ILE A 188 -18.28 19.18 -6.25
C ILE A 188 -19.02 17.87 -6.06
N ARG A 189 -18.82 16.93 -7.00
CA ARG A 189 -19.43 15.59 -6.96
C ARG A 189 -18.38 14.53 -7.29
N PRO A 190 -18.48 13.33 -6.69
CA PRO A 190 -17.63 12.21 -7.09
C PRO A 190 -17.78 11.94 -8.60
N SER A 191 -16.66 11.92 -9.32
CA SER A 191 -16.64 11.58 -10.74
C SER A 191 -16.65 10.06 -10.90
N GLN A 192 -17.32 9.56 -11.94
CA GLN A 192 -17.23 8.14 -12.32
C GLN A 192 -15.81 7.74 -12.74
N ARG A 193 -14.95 8.71 -13.04
CA ARG A 193 -13.56 8.51 -13.47
C ARG A 193 -12.58 8.42 -12.30
N THR A 194 -12.98 8.88 -11.11
CA THR A 194 -12.12 8.92 -9.92
C THR A 194 -12.82 8.23 -8.74
N PRO A 195 -12.64 6.90 -8.61
CA PRO A 195 -13.35 6.07 -7.62
C PRO A 195 -12.93 6.35 -6.17
N TRP A 196 -11.87 7.13 -5.98
CA TRP A 196 -11.29 7.54 -4.70
C TRP A 196 -12.03 8.69 -4.01
N ALA A 197 -12.91 9.41 -4.71
CA ALA A 197 -13.54 10.61 -4.19
C ALA A 197 -14.55 10.32 -3.08
N VAL A 198 -14.29 10.86 -1.88
CA VAL A 198 -15.19 10.76 -0.70
C VAL A 198 -15.49 12.16 -0.18
N SER A 199 -16.76 12.57 -0.17
CA SER A 199 -17.15 13.94 0.17
C SER A 199 -16.89 14.30 1.63
N GLU A 200 -17.03 13.35 2.56
CA GLU A 200 -16.74 13.59 3.98
C GLU A 200 -15.24 13.82 4.22
N GLU A 201 -14.36 13.06 3.54
CA GLU A 201 -12.91 13.27 3.63
C GLU A 201 -12.51 14.65 3.10
N LEU A 202 -13.14 15.13 2.01
CA LEU A 202 -12.90 16.49 1.51
C LEU A 202 -13.26 17.55 2.57
N ARG A 203 -14.44 17.43 3.21
CA ARG A 203 -14.88 18.36 4.26
C ARG A 203 -13.96 18.34 5.46
N GLU A 204 -13.51 17.15 5.87
CA GLU A 204 -12.56 16.97 6.96
C GLU A 204 -11.22 17.68 6.66
N HIS A 205 -10.69 17.52 5.45
CA HIS A 205 -9.44 18.16 5.06
C HIS A 205 -9.57 19.68 4.93
N ILE A 206 -10.71 20.19 4.45
CA ILE A 206 -11.00 21.64 4.46
C ILE A 206 -10.95 22.16 5.89
N LEU A 207 -11.66 21.51 6.83
CA LEU A 207 -11.68 21.92 8.24
C LEU A 207 -10.27 21.93 8.84
N LYS A 208 -9.48 20.87 8.61
CA LYS A 208 -8.10 20.76 9.10
C LYS A 208 -7.22 21.93 8.64
N VAL A 209 -7.30 22.29 7.36
CA VAL A 209 -6.56 23.43 6.80
C VAL A 209 -7.10 24.76 7.33
N CYS A 210 -8.41 24.92 7.51
CA CYS A 210 -8.98 26.13 8.10
C CYS A 210 -8.53 26.35 9.56
N VAL A 211 -8.34 25.28 10.33
CA VAL A 211 -7.87 25.35 11.72
C VAL A 211 -6.35 25.54 11.80
N ASN A 212 -5.59 24.90 10.91
CA ASN A 212 -4.13 25.01 10.88
C ASN A 212 -3.60 25.18 9.43
N PRO A 213 -3.66 26.42 8.87
CA PRO A 213 -3.31 26.68 7.48
C PRO A 213 -1.81 26.64 7.16
N GLY A 214 -0.95 26.58 8.19
CA GLY A 214 0.50 26.43 8.04
C GLY A 214 0.98 24.98 8.06
N ASP A 215 0.08 24.00 8.22
CA ASP A 215 0.45 22.59 8.21
C ASP A 215 0.52 22.07 6.77
N THR A 216 1.75 21.84 6.29
CA THR A 216 2.01 21.29 4.96
C THR A 216 1.29 19.95 4.75
N GLY A 217 1.26 19.07 5.75
CA GLY A 217 0.60 17.77 5.64
C GLY A 217 -0.90 17.91 5.36
N TYR A 218 -1.58 18.82 6.06
CA TYR A 218 -2.99 19.10 5.80
C TYR A 218 -3.23 19.67 4.40
N LEU A 219 -2.36 20.56 3.92
CA LEU A 219 -2.43 21.09 2.55
C LEU A 219 -2.26 19.99 1.51
N LEU A 220 -1.32 19.05 1.71
CA LEU A 220 -1.09 17.94 0.78
C LEU A 220 -2.29 16.99 0.69
N HIS A 221 -2.88 16.65 1.84
CA HIS A 221 -4.08 15.82 1.86
C HIS A 221 -5.28 16.51 1.21
N LEU A 222 -5.46 17.82 1.44
CA LEU A 222 -6.52 18.59 0.77
C LEU A 222 -6.29 18.70 -0.75
N ALA A 223 -5.05 18.92 -1.18
CA ALA A 223 -4.68 18.94 -2.60
C ALA A 223 -4.96 17.59 -3.27
N ARG A 224 -4.60 16.48 -2.60
CA ARG A 224 -4.92 15.13 -3.08
C ARG A 224 -6.43 14.89 -3.17
N ALA A 225 -7.18 15.28 -2.14
CA ALA A 225 -8.64 15.17 -2.15
C ALA A 225 -9.23 15.97 -3.32
N CYS A 226 -8.77 17.20 -3.56
CA CYS A 226 -9.16 17.98 -4.75
C CYS A 226 -8.86 17.23 -6.05
N GLY A 227 -7.70 16.57 -6.16
CA GLY A 227 -7.37 15.69 -7.29
C GLY A 227 -8.33 14.51 -7.46
N PHE A 228 -8.80 13.90 -6.37
CA PHE A 228 -9.84 12.86 -6.44
C PHE A 228 -11.17 13.40 -6.94
N PHE A 229 -11.49 14.67 -6.70
CA PHE A 229 -12.67 15.33 -7.25
C PHE A 229 -12.43 15.95 -8.64
N GLU A 230 -11.28 15.72 -9.27
CA GLU A 230 -10.88 16.32 -10.55
C GLU A 230 -10.85 17.86 -10.52
N LEU A 231 -10.69 18.46 -9.34
CA LEU A 231 -10.52 19.90 -9.12
C LEU A 231 -9.04 20.28 -9.31
N TRP A 232 -8.53 20.08 -10.53
CA TRP A 232 -7.10 20.14 -10.83
C TRP A 232 -6.46 21.51 -10.54
N ASP A 233 -7.20 22.58 -10.79
CA ASP A 233 -6.79 23.95 -10.50
C ASP A 233 -6.56 24.17 -9.00
N LEU A 234 -7.51 23.72 -8.17
CA LEU A 234 -7.43 23.82 -6.72
C LEU A 234 -6.35 22.89 -6.16
N ALA A 235 -6.25 21.67 -6.67
CA ALA A 235 -5.20 20.72 -6.28
C ALA A 235 -3.80 21.28 -6.53
N ALA A 236 -3.55 21.82 -7.72
CA ALA A 236 -2.27 22.42 -8.07
C ALA A 236 -1.98 23.68 -7.23
N GLY A 237 -2.98 24.54 -7.00
CA GLY A 237 -2.85 25.74 -6.18
C GLY A 237 -2.49 25.42 -4.72
N LEU A 238 -3.18 24.46 -4.11
CA LEU A 238 -2.93 24.02 -2.74
C LEU A 238 -1.55 23.37 -2.61
N LEU A 239 -1.15 22.53 -3.56
CA LEU A 239 0.19 21.95 -3.59
C LEU A 239 1.27 23.01 -3.79
N SER A 240 1.00 24.05 -4.59
CA SER A 240 1.91 25.19 -4.73
C SER A 240 2.09 25.94 -3.40
N CYS A 241 1.01 26.15 -2.65
CA CYS A 241 1.11 26.72 -1.29
C CYS A 241 1.97 25.84 -0.37
N ALA A 242 1.77 24.52 -0.37
CA ALA A 242 2.61 23.59 0.39
C ALA A 242 4.10 23.69 0.01
N ARG A 243 4.42 23.78 -1.29
CA ARG A 243 5.80 23.93 -1.81
C ARG A 243 6.48 25.24 -1.41
N THR A 244 5.72 26.29 -1.09
CA THR A 244 6.30 27.53 -0.55
C THR A 244 6.71 27.41 0.92
N GLN A 245 6.16 26.43 1.63
CA GLN A 245 6.40 26.20 3.06
C GLN A 245 7.40 25.06 3.30
N ASP A 246 7.51 24.12 2.37
CA ASP A 246 8.33 22.92 2.49
C ASP A 246 9.10 22.65 1.18
N THR A 247 10.42 22.41 1.30
CA THR A 247 11.32 22.14 0.19
C THR A 247 11.50 20.65 -0.12
N ASN A 248 10.74 19.76 0.53
CA ASN A 248 10.83 18.33 0.29
C ASN A 248 10.55 18.00 -1.21
N PRO A 249 11.47 17.29 -1.88
CA PRO A 249 11.34 16.94 -3.30
C PRO A 249 10.09 16.10 -3.63
N ASP A 250 9.50 15.39 -2.67
CA ASP A 250 8.25 14.64 -2.87
C ASP A 250 7.10 15.56 -3.32
N LEU A 251 7.07 16.83 -2.87
CA LEU A 251 6.04 17.79 -3.28
C LEU A 251 6.15 18.17 -4.77
N ILE A 252 7.36 18.19 -5.31
CA ILE A 252 7.61 18.45 -6.74
C ILE A 252 7.18 17.23 -7.56
N TYR A 253 7.45 16.02 -7.05
CA TYR A 253 6.96 14.79 -7.67
C TYR A 253 5.43 14.72 -7.71
N TYR A 254 4.73 15.12 -6.65
CA TYR A 254 3.27 15.24 -6.67
C TYR A 254 2.76 16.23 -7.72
N ALA A 255 3.48 17.33 -7.93
CA ALA A 255 3.13 18.30 -8.96
C ALA A 255 3.32 17.70 -10.37
N ALA A 256 4.34 16.88 -10.57
CA ALA A 256 4.53 16.13 -11.82
C ALA A 256 3.37 15.14 -12.07
N ILE A 257 2.86 14.46 -11.03
CA ILE A 257 1.66 13.61 -11.13
C ILE A 257 0.44 14.43 -11.54
N LEU A 258 0.19 15.59 -10.92
CA LEU A 258 -0.94 16.46 -11.27
C LEU A 258 -0.84 16.97 -12.72
N ALA A 259 0.35 17.41 -13.15
CA ALA A 259 0.59 17.84 -14.52
C ALA A 259 0.38 16.70 -15.53
N LEU A 260 0.80 15.47 -15.20
CA LEU A 260 0.51 14.29 -16.02
C LEU A 260 -1.00 14.06 -16.11
N ARG A 261 -1.74 14.19 -15.00
CA ARG A 261 -3.21 14.02 -14.99
C ARG A 261 -3.95 15.05 -15.84
N THR A 262 -3.41 16.25 -16.00
CA THR A 262 -3.94 17.27 -16.91
C THR A 262 -3.34 17.22 -18.32
N LYS A 263 -2.53 16.20 -18.63
CA LYS A 263 -1.83 16.00 -19.91
C LYS A 263 -0.85 17.12 -20.27
N GLU A 264 -0.34 17.83 -19.28
CA GLU A 264 0.73 18.81 -19.42
C GLU A 264 2.09 18.11 -19.40
N TYR A 265 2.34 17.29 -20.42
CA TYR A 265 3.48 16.38 -20.53
C TYR A 265 4.85 17.07 -20.38
N GLU A 266 5.02 18.25 -20.99
CA GLU A 266 6.24 19.05 -20.85
C GLU A 266 6.46 19.54 -19.42
N THR A 267 5.41 20.07 -18.78
CA THR A 267 5.42 20.51 -17.38
C THR A 267 5.72 19.34 -16.45
N ALA A 268 5.06 18.20 -16.66
CA ALA A 268 5.29 16.97 -15.90
C ALA A 268 6.74 16.49 -16.00
N ALA A 269 7.34 16.55 -17.19
CA ALA A 269 8.74 16.19 -17.37
C ALA A 269 9.72 17.18 -16.72
N GLN A 270 9.43 18.48 -16.79
CA GLN A 270 10.25 19.50 -16.11
C GLN A 270 10.21 19.32 -14.59
N LEU A 271 9.00 19.15 -14.02
CA LEU A 271 8.81 18.91 -12.59
C LEU A 271 9.44 17.60 -12.14
N LEU A 272 9.32 16.52 -12.93
CA LEU A 272 9.97 15.25 -12.60
C LEU A 272 11.50 15.37 -12.61
N HIS A 273 12.05 16.09 -13.59
CA HIS A 273 13.49 16.36 -13.63
C HIS A 273 13.95 17.16 -12.40
N GLU A 274 13.22 18.23 -12.06
CA GLU A 274 13.46 19.04 -10.86
C GLU A 274 13.44 18.15 -9.61
N ALA A 275 12.37 17.38 -9.39
CA ALA A 275 12.21 16.49 -8.24
C ALA A 275 13.38 15.48 -8.09
N LEU A 276 13.84 14.91 -9.22
CA LEU A 276 14.97 14.00 -9.24
C LEU A 276 16.29 14.68 -8.92
N THR A 277 16.57 15.85 -9.51
CA THR A 277 17.79 16.61 -9.23
C THR A 277 17.85 17.11 -7.79
N THR A 278 16.71 17.49 -7.21
CA THR A 278 16.64 17.92 -5.81
C THR A 278 16.83 16.74 -4.86
N ARG A 279 16.24 15.57 -5.14
CA ARG A 279 16.36 14.40 -4.26
C ARG A 279 17.71 13.70 -4.39
N PHE A 280 18.30 13.71 -5.58
CA PHE A 280 19.54 13.00 -5.91
C PHE A 280 20.57 13.95 -6.56
N PRO A 281 21.09 14.95 -5.83
CA PRO A 281 21.97 15.98 -6.39
C PRO A 281 23.29 15.43 -6.95
N ASP A 282 23.79 14.31 -6.40
CA ASP A 282 25.09 13.73 -6.75
C ASP A 282 25.02 12.67 -7.87
N ILE A 283 23.85 12.47 -8.49
CA ILE A 283 23.62 11.40 -9.46
C ILE A 283 23.49 11.96 -10.87
N THR A 284 24.28 11.41 -11.79
CA THR A 284 24.12 11.69 -13.23
C THR A 284 22.81 11.09 -13.74
N LEU A 285 21.85 11.95 -14.06
CA LEU A 285 20.51 11.56 -14.52
C LEU A 285 20.44 11.12 -16.00
N GLU A 286 21.58 10.87 -16.67
CA GLU A 286 21.62 10.41 -18.07
C GLU A 286 20.74 9.19 -18.33
N ARG A 287 20.67 8.25 -17.36
CA ARG A 287 19.83 7.05 -17.44
C ARG A 287 18.34 7.34 -17.38
N ILE A 288 17.94 8.50 -16.84
CA ILE A 288 16.53 8.92 -16.72
C ILE A 288 16.12 9.84 -17.88
N GLN A 289 17.09 10.40 -18.62
CA GLN A 289 16.83 11.24 -19.78
C GLN A 289 15.90 10.60 -20.84
N PRO A 290 15.98 9.28 -21.14
CA PRO A 290 15.02 8.63 -22.01
C PRO A 290 13.58 8.69 -21.47
N LEU A 291 13.37 8.51 -20.16
CA LEU A 291 12.06 8.60 -19.52
C LEU A 291 11.51 10.02 -19.65
N LEU A 292 12.31 11.04 -19.36
CA LEU A 292 11.91 12.44 -19.50
C LEU A 292 11.56 12.79 -20.96
N THR A 293 12.33 12.27 -21.92
CA THR A 293 12.08 12.49 -23.35
C THR A 293 10.78 11.86 -23.80
N ARG A 294 10.48 10.64 -23.36
CA ARG A 294 9.21 9.96 -23.63
C ARG A 294 8.02 10.69 -22.99
N LEU A 295 8.19 11.14 -21.75
CA LEU A 295 7.18 11.91 -21.04
C LEU A 295 6.84 13.18 -21.83
N LYS A 296 7.85 13.96 -22.24
CA LYS A 296 7.69 15.14 -23.13
C LYS A 296 7.02 14.79 -24.47
N GLY A 297 7.34 13.62 -25.01
CA GLY A 297 6.76 13.07 -26.24
C GLY A 297 5.28 12.68 -26.13
N GLY A 298 4.65 12.84 -24.95
CA GLY A 298 3.24 12.55 -24.75
C GLY A 298 2.94 11.13 -24.26
N GLU A 299 3.95 10.39 -23.81
CA GLU A 299 3.76 9.09 -23.15
C GLU A 299 3.60 9.26 -21.63
N ASP A 300 2.91 8.34 -20.97
CA ASP A 300 2.75 8.30 -19.51
C ASP A 300 3.99 7.72 -18.81
N ALA A 301 5.19 8.13 -19.24
CA ALA A 301 6.46 7.50 -18.87
C ALA A 301 6.80 7.62 -17.37
N LEU A 302 6.12 8.51 -16.63
CA LEU A 302 6.21 8.59 -15.16
C LEU A 302 5.82 7.27 -14.49
N LEU A 303 4.94 6.46 -15.10
CA LEU A 303 4.57 5.14 -14.60
C LEU A 303 5.77 4.19 -14.45
N ASP A 304 6.82 4.36 -15.27
CA ASP A 304 8.03 3.54 -15.25
C ASP A 304 9.06 3.97 -14.19
N LEU A 305 8.88 5.14 -13.56
CA LEU A 305 9.83 5.70 -12.61
C LEU A 305 10.26 4.72 -11.50
N PRO A 306 9.35 3.99 -10.82
CA PRO A 306 9.74 3.05 -9.76
C PRO A 306 10.72 1.97 -10.22
N ARG A 307 10.51 1.44 -11.44
CA ARG A 307 11.36 0.40 -12.01
C ARG A 307 12.75 0.96 -12.31
N GLN A 308 12.82 2.19 -12.81
CA GLN A 308 14.11 2.86 -13.08
C GLN A 308 14.87 3.18 -11.80
N LEU A 309 14.21 3.73 -10.77
CA LEU A 309 14.83 4.01 -9.47
C LEU A 309 15.38 2.73 -8.83
N ARG A 310 14.60 1.63 -8.86
CA ARG A 310 15.04 0.33 -8.32
C ARG A 310 16.27 -0.22 -9.05
N ARG A 311 16.31 -0.12 -10.39
CA ARG A 311 17.48 -0.52 -11.20
C ARG A 311 18.73 0.30 -10.91
N MET A 312 18.56 1.55 -10.48
CA MET A 312 19.64 2.43 -10.06
C MET A 312 20.00 2.28 -8.58
N GLY A 313 19.28 1.45 -7.81
CA GLY A 313 19.49 1.30 -6.37
C GLY A 313 19.07 2.52 -5.55
N LEU A 314 18.14 3.33 -6.07
CA LEU A 314 17.69 4.57 -5.43
C LEU A 314 16.43 4.38 -4.61
N SER A 315 16.27 5.24 -3.61
CA SER A 315 15.05 5.30 -2.79
C SER A 315 13.86 5.78 -3.62
N MET A 316 12.68 5.30 -3.25
CA MET A 316 11.43 5.73 -3.86
C MET A 316 11.01 7.12 -3.36
N PHE A 317 10.24 7.84 -4.18
CA PHE A 317 9.43 8.97 -3.72
C PHE A 317 8.27 8.46 -2.85
N ASP A 318 7.76 9.31 -1.97
CA ASP A 318 6.56 8.99 -1.20
C ASP A 318 5.33 8.78 -2.10
N GLY A 319 4.44 7.89 -1.67
CA GLY A 319 3.33 7.39 -2.47
C GLY A 319 2.01 8.15 -2.32
N LEU A 320 1.95 9.27 -1.58
CA LEU A 320 0.70 9.94 -1.21
C LEU A 320 -0.24 10.21 -2.39
N PHE A 321 0.31 10.59 -3.56
CA PHE A 321 -0.45 10.92 -4.78
C PHE A 321 -0.55 9.74 -5.77
N ASN A 322 0.03 8.57 -5.50
CA ASN A 322 0.05 7.45 -6.44
C ASN A 322 -1.35 6.93 -6.81
N GLN A 323 -2.35 7.09 -5.94
CA GLN A 323 -3.74 6.76 -6.25
C GLN A 323 -4.32 7.61 -7.39
N LEU A 324 -3.74 8.77 -7.67
CA LEU A 324 -4.12 9.54 -8.86
C LEU A 324 -3.59 8.89 -10.14
N LEU A 325 -2.64 7.96 -10.09
CA LEU A 325 -2.14 7.30 -11.30
C LEU A 325 -3.02 6.13 -11.73
N VAL A 326 -4.01 5.73 -10.95
CA VAL A 326 -4.88 4.58 -11.23
C VAL A 326 -6.30 4.81 -10.67
N PRO A 327 -7.38 4.69 -11.46
CA PRO A 327 -7.37 4.58 -12.89
C PRO A 327 -7.07 5.95 -13.50
N MET A 328 -6.35 5.98 -14.61
CA MET A 328 -6.15 7.18 -15.41
C MET A 328 -6.28 6.85 -16.90
N PRO A 329 -6.71 7.81 -17.74
CA PRO A 329 -6.74 7.58 -19.18
C PRO A 329 -5.31 7.42 -19.71
N LEU A 330 -5.02 6.27 -20.33
CA LEU A 330 -3.72 5.99 -20.92
C LEU A 330 -3.53 6.73 -22.25
N ALA A 331 -2.34 7.27 -22.45
CA ALA A 331 -1.93 7.87 -23.72
C ALA A 331 -1.87 6.81 -24.83
N ARG A 332 -2.32 7.19 -26.04
CA ARG A 332 -2.31 6.30 -27.20
C ARG A 332 -0.89 5.94 -27.65
N GLN A 333 0.05 6.83 -27.37
CA GLN A 333 1.47 6.72 -27.70
C GLN A 333 2.21 5.74 -26.79
N ASN A 334 1.62 5.33 -25.67
CA ASN A 334 2.27 4.46 -24.70
C ASN A 334 2.74 3.16 -25.35
N GLY A 335 4.04 2.90 -25.24
CA GLY A 335 4.64 1.61 -25.54
C GLY A 335 4.09 0.48 -24.67
N HIS A 336 4.40 -0.75 -25.09
CA HIS A 336 4.04 -1.97 -24.35
C HIS A 336 4.55 -1.95 -22.90
N ASP A 337 5.76 -1.44 -22.68
CA ASP A 337 6.39 -1.38 -21.37
C ASP A 337 5.67 -0.47 -20.37
N LEU A 338 5.08 0.64 -20.84
CA LEU A 338 4.29 1.54 -19.99
C LEU A 338 2.91 0.96 -19.68
N ARG A 339 2.29 0.27 -20.66
CA ARG A 339 1.05 -0.48 -20.42
C ARG A 339 1.26 -1.61 -19.43
N GLN A 340 2.39 -2.30 -19.50
CA GLN A 340 2.79 -3.31 -18.51
C GLN A 340 2.93 -2.68 -17.12
N ALA A 341 3.66 -1.55 -16.99
CA ALA A 341 3.80 -0.85 -15.71
C ALA A 341 2.45 -0.36 -15.14
N TYR A 342 1.54 0.07 -16.01
CA TYR A 342 0.18 0.41 -15.60
C TYR A 342 -0.60 -0.81 -15.10
N SER A 343 -0.60 -1.92 -15.85
CA SER A 343 -1.25 -3.18 -15.48
C SER A 343 -0.80 -3.64 -14.09
N GLU A 344 0.52 -3.71 -13.86
CA GLU A 344 1.09 -4.13 -12.58
C GLU A 344 0.56 -3.26 -11.43
N ARG A 345 0.60 -1.94 -11.59
CA ARG A 345 0.10 -1.01 -10.57
C ARG A 345 -1.41 -1.12 -10.38
N PHE A 346 -2.18 -1.32 -11.45
CA PHE A 346 -3.63 -1.48 -11.39
C PHE A 346 -4.01 -2.73 -10.60
N GLU A 347 -3.38 -3.86 -10.92
CA GLU A 347 -3.60 -5.15 -10.25
C GLU A 347 -3.21 -5.09 -8.77
N GLU A 348 -2.04 -4.52 -8.45
CA GLU A 348 -1.61 -4.29 -7.06
C GLU A 348 -2.60 -3.40 -6.29
N THR A 349 -3.07 -2.33 -6.92
CA THR A 349 -4.04 -1.41 -6.33
C THR A 349 -5.35 -2.14 -6.03
N CYS A 350 -5.91 -2.90 -6.98
CA CYS A 350 -7.14 -3.65 -6.80
C CYS A 350 -7.06 -4.71 -5.70
N THR A 351 -5.91 -5.37 -5.57
CA THR A 351 -5.66 -6.41 -4.56
C THR A 351 -5.85 -5.85 -3.13
N GLY A 352 -5.43 -4.60 -2.89
CA GLY A 352 -5.57 -3.93 -1.59
C GLY A 352 -6.96 -3.39 -1.27
N GLN A 353 -7.94 -3.48 -2.19
CA GLN A 353 -9.28 -2.92 -1.99
C GLN A 353 -10.32 -3.96 -1.64
N ASN A 354 -11.32 -3.54 -0.86
CA ASN A 354 -12.55 -4.30 -0.65
C ASN A 354 -13.39 -4.37 -1.95
N ILE A 355 -14.32 -5.33 -2.01
CA ILE A 355 -15.13 -5.59 -3.22
C ILE A 355 -15.90 -4.34 -3.70
N PRO A 356 -16.64 -3.60 -2.85
CA PRO A 356 -17.36 -2.41 -3.32
C PRO A 356 -16.45 -1.35 -3.96
N HIS A 357 -15.27 -1.11 -3.38
CA HIS A 357 -14.33 -0.13 -3.92
C HIS A 357 -13.63 -0.65 -5.18
N ARG A 358 -13.28 -1.94 -5.20
CA ARG A 358 -12.73 -2.62 -6.39
C ARG A 358 -13.68 -2.53 -7.58
N LEU A 359 -14.98 -2.74 -7.39
CA LEU A 359 -15.96 -2.61 -8.47
C LEU A 359 -16.06 -1.17 -9.01
N LYS A 360 -15.92 -0.15 -8.14
CA LYS A 360 -15.83 1.26 -8.58
C LYS A 360 -14.56 1.51 -9.42
N LEU A 361 -13.44 0.92 -9.01
CA LEU A 361 -12.18 0.99 -9.77
C LEU A 361 -12.32 0.38 -11.16
N LEU A 362 -12.91 -0.81 -11.25
CA LEU A 362 -13.08 -1.53 -12.52
C LEU A 362 -14.05 -0.79 -13.45
N ALA A 363 -15.15 -0.24 -12.92
CA ALA A 363 -16.07 0.58 -13.71
C ALA A 363 -15.38 1.85 -14.26
N ALA A 364 -14.58 2.52 -13.44
CA ALA A 364 -13.82 3.70 -13.86
C ALA A 364 -12.75 3.35 -14.90
N GLU A 365 -12.06 2.22 -14.74
CA GLU A 365 -11.06 1.70 -15.68
C GLU A 365 -11.67 1.37 -17.04
N ALA A 366 -12.75 0.59 -17.07
CA ALA A 366 -13.45 0.24 -18.29
C ALA A 366 -13.95 1.50 -19.03
N HIS A 367 -14.41 2.52 -18.29
CA HIS A 367 -14.81 3.81 -18.86
C HIS A 367 -13.64 4.59 -19.49
N LEU A 368 -12.46 4.57 -18.86
CA LEU A 368 -11.30 5.35 -19.29
C LEU A 368 -10.48 4.68 -20.38
N ASN A 369 -10.26 3.37 -20.27
CA ASN A 369 -9.31 2.62 -21.09
C ASN A 369 -9.96 1.48 -21.90
N GLY A 370 -11.24 1.19 -21.67
CA GLY A 370 -11.95 0.07 -22.28
C GLY A 370 -11.62 -1.27 -21.63
N ILE A 371 -12.03 -2.36 -22.28
CA ILE A 371 -11.78 -3.73 -21.82
C ILE A 371 -10.28 -4.03 -21.96
N SER A 372 -9.70 -4.59 -20.91
CA SER A 372 -8.28 -4.93 -20.84
C SER A 372 -8.06 -6.19 -20.00
N TYR A 373 -6.88 -6.79 -20.12
CA TYR A 373 -6.52 -7.95 -19.31
C TYR A 373 -6.67 -7.70 -17.79
N TRP A 374 -6.10 -6.60 -17.29
CA TRP A 374 -6.09 -6.31 -15.85
C TRP A 374 -7.47 -5.95 -15.32
N GLU A 375 -8.34 -5.40 -16.14
CA GLU A 375 -9.74 -5.18 -15.78
C GLU A 375 -10.48 -6.52 -15.70
N GLU A 376 -10.41 -7.35 -16.74
CA GLU A 376 -11.08 -8.66 -16.79
C GLU A 376 -10.61 -9.61 -15.67
N VAL A 377 -9.31 -9.70 -15.38
CA VAL A 377 -8.82 -10.58 -14.31
C VAL A 377 -9.31 -10.14 -12.93
N ASN A 378 -9.42 -8.83 -12.68
CA ASN A 378 -9.91 -8.31 -11.41
C ASN A 378 -11.44 -8.39 -11.30
N MET A 379 -12.16 -8.26 -12.41
CA MET A 379 -13.59 -8.59 -12.47
C MET A 379 -13.85 -10.08 -12.21
N ALA A 380 -13.00 -10.95 -12.74
CA ALA A 380 -13.06 -12.38 -12.45
C ALA A 380 -12.89 -12.66 -10.95
N HIS A 381 -11.88 -12.04 -10.31
CA HIS A 381 -11.67 -12.17 -8.86
C HIS A 381 -12.88 -11.66 -8.04
N ALA A 382 -13.46 -10.53 -8.44
CA ALA A 382 -14.65 -9.99 -7.77
C ALA A 382 -15.86 -10.93 -7.89
N SER A 383 -16.10 -11.44 -9.10
CA SER A 383 -17.18 -12.41 -9.39
C SER A 383 -16.97 -13.71 -8.63
N TRP A 384 -15.72 -14.18 -8.58
CA TRP A 384 -15.31 -15.37 -7.85
C TRP A 384 -15.64 -15.25 -6.35
N LEU A 385 -15.19 -14.17 -5.71
CA LEU A 385 -15.44 -13.91 -4.29
C LEU A 385 -16.92 -13.64 -3.97
N ALA A 386 -17.71 -13.23 -4.96
CA ALA A 386 -19.16 -13.11 -4.86
C ALA A 386 -19.90 -14.45 -5.05
N GLY A 387 -19.21 -15.55 -5.36
CA GLY A 387 -19.80 -16.86 -5.63
C GLY A 387 -20.39 -17.02 -7.04
N LEU A 388 -20.13 -16.06 -7.94
CA LEU A 388 -20.62 -16.04 -9.32
C LEU A 388 -19.66 -16.80 -10.25
N CYS A 389 -19.52 -18.11 -10.03
CA CYS A 389 -18.48 -18.93 -10.67
C CYS A 389 -18.50 -18.89 -12.21
N ARG A 390 -19.67 -18.93 -12.84
CA ARG A 390 -19.77 -18.90 -14.32
C ARG A 390 -19.34 -17.56 -14.91
N GLU A 391 -19.65 -16.47 -14.21
CA GLU A 391 -19.24 -15.12 -14.60
C GLU A 391 -17.72 -14.97 -14.43
N ALA A 392 -17.18 -15.46 -13.30
CA ALA A 392 -15.74 -15.50 -13.06
C ALA A 392 -14.99 -16.29 -14.15
N ASP A 393 -15.48 -17.49 -14.52
CA ASP A 393 -14.87 -18.31 -15.59
C ASP A 393 -14.87 -17.59 -16.94
N THR A 394 -15.94 -16.84 -17.26
CA THR A 394 -16.02 -16.04 -18.49
C THR A 394 -14.95 -14.93 -18.48
N HIS A 395 -14.84 -14.20 -17.37
CA HIS A 395 -13.84 -13.15 -17.22
C HIS A 395 -12.40 -13.70 -17.23
N TYR A 396 -12.13 -14.86 -16.60
CA TYR A 396 -10.80 -15.49 -16.69
C TYR A 396 -10.44 -15.90 -18.11
N ALA A 397 -11.40 -16.42 -18.89
CA ALA A 397 -11.17 -16.76 -20.29
C ALA A 397 -10.86 -15.52 -21.14
N ASN A 398 -11.61 -14.43 -20.95
CA ASN A 398 -11.35 -13.15 -21.60
C ASN A 398 -9.98 -12.58 -21.22
N ALA A 399 -9.67 -12.57 -19.92
CA ALA A 399 -8.38 -12.12 -19.40
C ALA A 399 -7.22 -12.92 -20.03
N LYS A 400 -7.31 -14.26 -20.07
CA LYS A 400 -6.31 -15.11 -20.74
C LYS A 400 -6.12 -14.71 -22.21
N ALA A 401 -7.20 -14.55 -22.95
CA ALA A 401 -7.14 -14.19 -24.37
C ALA A 401 -6.48 -12.81 -24.57
N LEU A 402 -6.91 -11.81 -23.81
CA LEU A 402 -6.38 -10.45 -23.88
C LEU A 402 -4.91 -10.38 -23.47
N ALA A 403 -4.50 -11.07 -22.40
CA ALA A 403 -3.10 -11.12 -21.97
C ALA A 403 -2.17 -11.64 -23.08
N ILE A 404 -2.59 -12.69 -23.78
CA ILE A 404 -1.84 -13.28 -24.90
C ILE A 404 -1.82 -12.31 -26.09
N GLU A 405 -2.98 -11.73 -26.46
CA GLU A 405 -3.11 -10.81 -27.58
C GLU A 405 -2.27 -9.54 -27.38
N THR A 406 -2.37 -8.90 -26.21
CA THR A 406 -1.68 -7.65 -25.89
C THR A 406 -0.27 -7.87 -25.36
N LYS A 407 0.13 -9.13 -25.13
CA LYS A 407 1.41 -9.54 -24.53
C LYS A 407 1.65 -8.94 -23.14
N ILE A 408 0.59 -8.60 -22.41
CA ILE A 408 0.70 -8.05 -21.05
C ILE A 408 0.80 -9.22 -20.09
N ASN A 409 1.83 -9.21 -19.25
CA ASN A 409 2.07 -10.28 -18.31
C ASN A 409 1.34 -10.00 -17.00
N PRO A 410 0.55 -10.95 -16.49
CA PRO A 410 -0.01 -10.92 -15.15
C PRO A 410 1.06 -10.66 -14.08
N ILE A 411 0.67 -10.00 -12.98
CA ILE A 411 1.50 -10.06 -11.76
C ILE A 411 1.61 -11.50 -11.26
N HIS A 412 2.66 -11.82 -10.50
CA HIS A 412 3.09 -13.19 -10.18
C HIS A 412 1.93 -14.17 -9.88
N TYR A 413 1.04 -13.84 -8.94
CA TYR A 413 -0.08 -14.73 -8.58
C TYR A 413 -1.19 -14.79 -9.63
N ASN A 414 -1.42 -13.74 -10.41
CA ASN A 414 -2.44 -13.74 -11.46
C ASN A 414 -2.05 -14.60 -12.69
N CYS A 415 -0.81 -15.10 -12.76
CA CYS A 415 -0.36 -16.00 -13.82
C CYS A 415 -1.20 -17.28 -13.94
N GLY A 416 -1.90 -17.70 -12.87
CA GLY A 416 -2.80 -18.85 -12.93
C GLY A 416 -3.95 -18.70 -13.92
N VAL A 417 -4.26 -17.48 -14.38
CA VAL A 417 -5.23 -17.25 -15.46
C VAL A 417 -4.92 -18.04 -16.73
N PHE A 418 -3.63 -18.32 -17.01
CA PHE A 418 -3.22 -19.11 -18.18
C PHE A 418 -3.53 -20.60 -18.06
N SER A 419 -3.62 -21.09 -16.83
CA SER A 419 -3.76 -22.52 -16.49
C SER A 419 -5.08 -22.83 -15.76
N TRP A 420 -5.96 -21.84 -15.63
CA TRP A 420 -7.29 -22.01 -15.05
C TRP A 420 -8.19 -22.77 -16.02
N LEU A 421 -8.80 -23.84 -15.53
CA LEU A 421 -9.87 -24.55 -16.23
C LEU A 421 -11.20 -24.15 -15.60
N SER A 422 -12.17 -23.83 -16.44
CA SER A 422 -13.53 -23.55 -16.00
C SER A 422 -14.15 -24.75 -15.26
N GLU A 423 -15.23 -24.50 -14.52
CA GLU A 423 -15.99 -25.56 -13.86
C GLU A 423 -16.48 -26.63 -14.86
N GLY A 424 -16.89 -26.21 -16.06
CA GLY A 424 -17.30 -27.10 -17.13
C GLY A 424 -16.16 -28.00 -17.62
N GLU A 425 -14.97 -27.43 -17.82
CA GLU A 425 -13.78 -28.19 -18.22
C GLU A 425 -13.36 -29.18 -17.13
N CYS A 426 -13.31 -28.75 -15.86
CA CYS A 426 -13.00 -29.61 -14.73
C CYS A 426 -13.97 -30.80 -14.63
N ASN A 427 -15.27 -30.57 -14.82
CA ASN A 427 -16.28 -31.63 -14.80
C ASN A 427 -16.13 -32.60 -15.96
N SER A 428 -15.64 -32.13 -17.11
CA SER A 428 -15.42 -32.96 -18.28
C SER A 428 -14.23 -33.92 -18.14
N LEU A 429 -13.27 -33.65 -17.25
CA LEU A 429 -12.06 -34.48 -17.07
C LEU A 429 -12.42 -35.93 -16.76
N SER A 430 -13.39 -36.18 -15.87
CA SER A 430 -13.84 -37.54 -15.54
C SER A 430 -14.59 -38.27 -16.66
N SER A 431 -15.00 -37.55 -17.71
CA SER A 431 -15.85 -38.08 -18.79
C SER A 431 -15.11 -38.35 -20.10
N ARG A 432 -13.80 -38.08 -20.15
CA ARG A 432 -12.97 -38.24 -21.34
C ARG A 432 -11.63 -38.88 -21.02
N ALA A 433 -11.02 -39.55 -22.00
CA ALA A 433 -9.63 -39.95 -21.88
C ALA A 433 -8.73 -38.71 -22.02
N VAL A 434 -7.86 -38.49 -21.02
CA VAL A 434 -6.84 -37.42 -21.08
C VAL A 434 -5.51 -38.07 -21.48
N PRO A 435 -4.90 -37.65 -22.61
CA PRO A 435 -3.61 -38.18 -23.02
C PRO A 435 -2.50 -37.65 -22.11
N ASP A 436 -1.48 -38.47 -21.88
CA ASP A 436 -0.25 -38.03 -21.21
C ASP A 436 0.57 -37.12 -22.14
N ARG A 437 0.38 -35.81 -21.99
CA ARG A 437 1.06 -34.78 -22.78
C ARG A 437 2.38 -34.34 -22.15
N LEU A 438 2.57 -34.63 -20.86
CA LEU A 438 3.77 -34.25 -20.11
C LEU A 438 4.80 -35.38 -20.06
N GLY A 439 4.40 -36.61 -20.41
CA GLY A 439 5.28 -37.73 -20.74
C GLY A 439 5.76 -38.53 -19.53
N VAL A 440 5.00 -38.54 -18.43
CA VAL A 440 5.38 -39.26 -17.20
C VAL A 440 5.09 -40.77 -17.26
N SER A 441 4.22 -41.22 -18.17
CA SER A 441 3.84 -42.63 -18.30
C SER A 441 4.99 -43.50 -18.80
N ASP A 442 5.92 -42.92 -19.56
CA ASP A 442 7.11 -43.60 -20.08
C ASP A 442 8.30 -43.58 -19.10
N TRP A 443 8.11 -43.05 -17.88
CA TRP A 443 9.18 -42.98 -16.89
C TRP A 443 9.53 -44.36 -16.33
N LYS A 444 10.82 -44.53 -16.05
CA LYS A 444 11.34 -45.75 -15.42
C LYS A 444 11.16 -45.66 -13.93
N TRP A 445 10.49 -46.66 -13.36
CA TRP A 445 10.26 -46.78 -11.94
C TRP A 445 11.23 -47.76 -11.28
N HIS A 446 11.79 -47.33 -10.15
CA HIS A 446 12.55 -48.13 -9.21
C HIS A 446 11.79 -48.15 -7.88
N PHE A 447 10.94 -49.16 -7.72
CA PHE A 447 10.29 -49.42 -6.45
C PHE A 447 11.27 -50.10 -5.50
N SER A 448 11.24 -49.67 -4.24
CA SER A 448 11.85 -50.45 -3.15
C SER A 448 11.17 -51.82 -3.17
N PRO A 449 11.92 -52.93 -3.12
CA PRO A 449 11.36 -54.26 -3.31
C PRO A 449 10.13 -54.46 -2.40
N GLU A 450 8.98 -54.73 -3.03
CA GLU A 450 7.79 -55.16 -2.33
C GLU A 450 8.07 -56.56 -1.76
N GLU A 451 8.10 -56.69 -0.43
CA GLU A 451 7.70 -57.94 0.20
C GLU A 451 6.25 -58.21 -0.22
N ASN A 452 5.97 -59.45 -0.64
CA ASN A 452 4.69 -59.97 -1.13
C ASN A 452 3.42 -59.28 -0.58
N ALA A 453 2.29 -59.42 -1.30
CA ALA A 453 0.93 -58.94 -1.01
C ALA A 453 0.35 -59.07 0.44
N ALA A 454 1.10 -59.62 1.39
CA ALA A 454 0.87 -59.61 2.84
C ALA A 454 1.58 -58.46 3.60
N ALA A 455 2.34 -57.57 2.95
CA ALA A 455 3.02 -56.46 3.60
C ALA A 455 2.03 -55.37 4.08
N ILE A 456 2.24 -54.88 5.31
CA ILE A 456 1.47 -53.77 5.88
C ILE A 456 1.76 -52.50 5.07
N PRO A 457 0.76 -51.76 4.57
CA PRO A 457 0.98 -50.53 3.83
C PRO A 457 1.74 -49.51 4.70
N PRO A 458 2.57 -48.63 4.10
CA PRO A 458 3.25 -47.59 4.85
C PRO A 458 2.23 -46.71 5.57
N ALA A 459 2.60 -46.18 6.73
CA ALA A 459 1.73 -45.26 7.48
C ALA A 459 1.63 -43.88 6.81
N LEU A 460 2.61 -43.52 5.97
CA LEU A 460 2.64 -42.28 5.22
C LEU A 460 3.49 -42.44 3.96
N GLY A 461 3.01 -41.91 2.84
CA GLY A 461 3.81 -41.64 1.64
C GLY A 461 4.20 -40.17 1.55
N LEU A 462 5.44 -39.89 1.19
CA LEU A 462 5.97 -38.53 0.97
C LEU A 462 6.37 -38.40 -0.50
N VAL A 463 5.80 -37.47 -1.25
CA VAL A 463 5.95 -37.39 -2.70
C VAL A 463 6.59 -36.07 -3.13
N PHE A 464 7.70 -36.18 -3.86
CA PHE A 464 8.50 -35.05 -4.33
C PHE A 464 8.87 -35.18 -5.80
N GLY A 465 9.10 -34.04 -6.45
CA GLY A 465 9.56 -33.96 -7.83
C GLY A 465 10.65 -32.90 -8.01
N CYS A 466 11.60 -33.15 -8.90
CA CYS A 466 12.64 -32.18 -9.27
C CYS A 466 13.22 -32.43 -10.66
N ASP A 467 13.95 -31.43 -11.16
CA ASP A 467 14.92 -31.62 -12.24
C ASP A 467 16.30 -32.00 -11.67
N SER A 468 17.21 -32.38 -12.55
CA SER A 468 18.60 -32.71 -12.20
C SER A 468 19.33 -31.59 -11.44
N LYS A 469 18.97 -30.32 -11.66
CA LYS A 469 19.58 -29.18 -10.95
C LYS A 469 19.04 -29.02 -9.52
N TYR A 470 17.72 -29.13 -9.34
CA TYR A 470 17.08 -29.10 -8.03
C TYR A 470 17.37 -30.34 -7.19
N PHE A 471 17.89 -31.40 -7.79
CA PHE A 471 18.35 -32.58 -7.08
C PHE A 471 19.28 -32.26 -5.90
N ARG A 472 19.98 -31.12 -5.91
CA ARG A 472 20.83 -30.66 -4.80
C ARG A 472 20.14 -30.60 -3.42
N PHE A 473 18.81 -30.51 -3.36
CA PHE A 473 18.05 -30.53 -2.09
C PHE A 473 17.73 -31.94 -1.58
N ILE A 474 17.72 -32.94 -2.47
CA ILE A 474 17.33 -34.33 -2.17
C ILE A 474 18.20 -34.99 -1.09
N PRO A 475 19.54 -34.85 -1.07
CA PRO A 475 20.36 -35.46 -0.02
C PRO A 475 19.97 -35.00 1.39
N LYS A 476 19.72 -33.70 1.57
CA LYS A 476 19.31 -33.12 2.86
C LYS A 476 17.92 -33.58 3.27
N LEU A 477 16.99 -33.65 2.31
CA LEU A 477 15.65 -34.17 2.51
C LEU A 477 15.68 -35.63 3.00
N ILE A 478 16.45 -36.50 2.34
CA ILE A 478 16.61 -37.92 2.73
C ILE A 478 17.23 -38.03 4.12
N LEU A 479 18.36 -37.35 4.36
CA LEU A 479 19.09 -37.50 5.62
C LEU A 479 18.29 -36.97 6.82
N SER A 480 17.59 -35.85 6.65
CA SER A 480 16.74 -35.30 7.70
C SER A 480 15.58 -36.23 8.05
N LEU A 481 14.95 -36.87 7.06
CA LEU A 481 13.90 -37.87 7.29
C LEU A 481 14.43 -39.09 8.07
N VAL A 482 15.57 -39.64 7.64
CA VAL A 482 16.20 -40.79 8.28
C VAL A 482 16.52 -40.48 9.75
N ARG A 483 17.08 -39.29 10.01
CA ARG A 483 17.39 -38.85 11.38
C ARG A 483 16.13 -38.69 12.24
N ALA A 484 15.09 -38.04 11.71
CA ALA A 484 13.82 -37.87 12.42
C ALA A 484 13.16 -39.22 12.75
N CYS A 485 13.15 -40.17 11.80
CA CYS A 485 12.57 -41.50 12.02
C CYS A 485 13.37 -42.37 13.00
N ARG A 486 14.69 -42.21 13.05
CA ARG A 486 15.55 -42.91 14.02
C ARG A 486 15.40 -42.36 15.44
N ALA A 487 15.17 -41.06 15.57
CA ALA A 487 14.94 -40.42 16.86
C ALA A 487 13.63 -40.87 17.53
N ASP A 488 12.67 -41.44 16.78
CA ASP A 488 11.42 -42.00 17.31
C ASP A 488 11.43 -43.54 17.27
N PRO A 489 11.65 -44.23 18.40
CA PRO A 489 11.65 -45.68 18.48
C PRO A 489 10.33 -46.32 18.06
N SER A 490 9.21 -45.62 18.27
CA SER A 490 7.84 -46.09 18.04
C SER A 490 7.33 -45.87 16.61
N GLY A 491 8.18 -45.34 15.72
CA GLY A 491 7.87 -44.94 14.35
C GLY A 491 7.27 -46.06 13.49
N SER A 492 6.18 -45.76 12.77
CA SER A 492 5.63 -46.58 11.69
C SER A 492 6.40 -46.33 10.39
N ALA A 493 6.31 -47.24 9.41
CA ALA A 493 7.03 -47.10 8.15
C ALA A 493 6.53 -45.89 7.33
N ILE A 494 7.47 -45.06 6.89
CA ILE A 494 7.28 -43.92 5.99
C ILE A 494 7.97 -44.23 4.66
N HIS A 495 7.27 -43.98 3.56
CA HIS A 495 7.78 -44.23 2.21
C HIS A 495 8.02 -42.92 1.46
N LEU A 496 9.24 -42.70 1.01
CA LEU A 496 9.64 -41.55 0.21
C LEU A 496 9.59 -41.87 -1.28
N PHE A 497 8.85 -41.09 -2.06
CA PHE A 497 8.71 -41.18 -3.51
C PHE A 497 9.33 -39.95 -4.18
N ILE A 498 10.33 -40.17 -5.05
CA ILE A 498 11.06 -39.08 -5.70
C ILE A 498 10.99 -39.23 -7.22
N GLY A 499 10.44 -38.24 -7.91
CA GLY A 499 10.49 -38.12 -9.36
C GLY A 499 11.63 -37.21 -9.79
N VAL A 500 12.49 -37.67 -10.70
CA VAL A 500 13.61 -36.86 -11.20
C VAL A 500 13.57 -36.77 -12.72
N GLU A 501 13.46 -35.54 -13.23
CA GLU A 501 13.66 -35.24 -14.64
C GLU A 501 15.16 -35.27 -14.97
N GLN A 502 15.51 -36.08 -15.97
CA GLN A 502 16.86 -36.25 -16.53
C GLN A 502 18.00 -36.32 -15.49
N PRO A 503 17.94 -37.23 -14.50
CA PRO A 503 18.99 -37.33 -13.50
C PRO A 503 20.33 -37.69 -14.15
N THR A 504 21.42 -37.19 -13.56
CA THR A 504 22.77 -37.64 -13.94
C THR A 504 22.98 -39.08 -13.49
N MET A 505 23.97 -39.78 -14.09
CA MET A 505 24.32 -41.13 -13.67
C MET A 505 24.74 -41.19 -12.19
N GLU A 506 25.38 -40.14 -11.69
CA GLU A 506 25.75 -40.00 -10.28
C GLU A 506 24.51 -39.94 -9.38
N GLN A 507 23.52 -39.14 -9.75
CA GLN A 507 22.24 -39.01 -9.01
C GLN A 507 21.45 -40.32 -9.03
N LEU A 508 21.40 -41.01 -10.17
CA LEU A 508 20.77 -42.34 -10.28
C LEU A 508 21.49 -43.38 -9.42
N THR A 509 22.82 -43.41 -9.46
CA THR A 509 23.62 -44.33 -8.64
C THR A 509 23.38 -44.06 -7.15
N PHE A 510 23.34 -42.80 -6.77
CA PHE A 510 23.04 -42.37 -5.40
C PHE A 510 21.64 -42.83 -4.94
N LEU A 511 20.58 -42.55 -5.71
CA LEU A 511 19.23 -42.97 -5.36
C LEU A 511 19.10 -44.50 -5.28
N THR A 512 19.72 -45.22 -6.21
CA THR A 512 19.74 -46.69 -6.21
C THR A 512 20.41 -47.23 -4.95
N THR A 513 21.62 -46.73 -4.64
CA THR A 513 22.40 -47.14 -3.45
C THR A 513 21.62 -46.88 -2.16
N VAL A 514 21.03 -45.69 -2.02
CA VAL A 514 20.25 -45.33 -0.84
C VAL A 514 18.98 -46.19 -0.74
N SER A 515 18.27 -46.41 -1.86
CA SER A 515 17.06 -47.23 -1.89
C SER A 515 17.32 -48.67 -1.46
N GLU A 516 18.34 -49.31 -2.03
CA GLU A 516 18.74 -50.69 -1.70
C GLU A 516 19.20 -50.83 -0.25
N TRP A 517 19.96 -49.84 0.24
CA TRP A 517 20.41 -49.85 1.63
C TRP A 517 19.23 -49.72 2.60
N LEU A 518 18.32 -48.77 2.37
CA LEU A 518 17.12 -48.56 3.21
C LEU A 518 16.18 -49.76 3.14
N ALA A 519 16.01 -50.35 1.95
CA ALA A 519 15.21 -51.57 1.78
C ALA A 519 15.71 -52.70 2.68
N THR A 520 17.03 -52.88 2.75
CA THR A 520 17.68 -53.99 3.47
C THR A 520 17.83 -53.74 4.97
N HIS A 521 18.14 -52.51 5.38
CA HIS A 521 18.63 -52.22 6.74
C HIS A 521 17.71 -51.32 7.56
N ASP A 522 16.76 -50.61 6.95
CA ASP A 522 15.89 -49.67 7.66
C ASP A 522 14.42 -50.12 7.61
N PRO A 523 13.80 -50.46 8.75
CA PRO A 523 12.40 -50.87 8.79
C PRO A 523 11.43 -49.68 8.75
N LYS A 524 11.92 -48.44 8.94
CA LYS A 524 11.07 -47.25 9.11
C LYS A 524 11.05 -46.34 7.90
N VAL A 525 12.11 -46.31 7.10
CA VAL A 525 12.18 -45.46 5.91
C VAL A 525 12.41 -46.33 4.68
N LYS A 526 11.52 -46.19 3.68
CA LYS A 526 11.71 -46.77 2.35
C LYS A 526 11.82 -45.66 1.31
N LEU A 527 12.54 -45.91 0.23
CA LEU A 527 12.72 -44.97 -0.88
C LEU A 527 12.33 -45.65 -2.19
N SER A 528 11.50 -44.99 -2.98
CA SER A 528 11.24 -45.35 -4.37
C SER A 528 11.40 -44.11 -5.23
N PHE A 529 11.83 -44.31 -6.46
CA PHE A 529 12.02 -43.19 -7.36
C PHE A 529 11.63 -43.53 -8.79
N ALA A 530 11.24 -42.50 -9.52
CA ALA A 530 10.96 -42.56 -10.94
C ALA A 530 11.86 -41.56 -11.67
N HIS A 531 12.25 -41.88 -12.89
CA HIS A 531 12.99 -40.94 -13.70
C HIS A 531 12.69 -41.08 -15.20
N GLY A 532 12.81 -39.97 -15.90
CA GLY A 532 12.55 -39.91 -17.33
C GLY A 532 12.82 -38.53 -17.90
N THR A 533 12.18 -38.24 -19.03
CA THR A 533 12.24 -36.92 -19.68
C THR A 533 10.82 -36.41 -19.85
N LEU A 534 10.56 -35.20 -19.39
CA LEU A 534 9.29 -34.53 -19.64
C LEU A 534 9.23 -34.07 -21.10
N THR A 535 8.04 -34.10 -21.70
CA THR A 535 7.81 -33.59 -23.06
C THR A 535 8.13 -32.10 -23.16
N TYR A 536 7.75 -31.34 -22.13
CA TYR A 536 8.07 -29.92 -21.98
C TYR A 536 8.85 -29.73 -20.68
N ARG A 537 9.94 -28.97 -20.75
CA ARG A 537 10.95 -28.86 -19.68
C ARG A 537 11.06 -27.43 -19.21
N ASP A 538 10.25 -27.10 -18.21
CA ASP A 538 10.25 -25.80 -17.55
C ASP A 538 9.94 -25.91 -16.06
N GLY A 539 10.14 -24.81 -15.33
CA GLY A 539 9.93 -24.76 -13.88
C GLY A 539 8.53 -25.18 -13.43
N ALA A 540 7.48 -24.93 -14.22
CA ALA A 540 6.12 -25.32 -13.87
C ALA A 540 5.91 -26.84 -14.01
N THR A 541 6.50 -27.44 -15.04
CA THR A 541 6.43 -28.90 -15.21
C THR A 541 7.25 -29.64 -14.14
N TYR A 542 8.36 -29.07 -13.68
CA TYR A 542 9.19 -29.69 -12.63
C TYR A 542 8.47 -29.76 -11.28
N THR A 543 7.75 -28.70 -10.88
CA THR A 543 6.94 -28.71 -9.65
C THR A 543 5.72 -29.62 -9.76
N ALA A 544 5.20 -29.82 -10.97
CA ALA A 544 4.04 -30.67 -11.24
C ALA A 544 4.35 -32.19 -11.18
N ILE A 545 5.62 -32.61 -11.28
CA ILE A 545 6.03 -34.03 -11.26
C ILE A 545 5.40 -34.80 -10.10
N ARG A 546 5.37 -34.22 -8.89
CA ARG A 546 4.80 -34.83 -7.68
C ARG A 546 3.34 -35.27 -7.86
N TYR A 547 2.55 -34.50 -8.62
CA TYR A 547 1.14 -34.78 -8.89
C TYR A 547 0.95 -35.70 -10.09
N LEU A 548 1.81 -35.57 -11.12
CA LEU A 548 1.79 -36.42 -12.30
C LEU A 548 2.10 -37.88 -11.99
N MET A 549 2.94 -38.14 -10.99
CA MET A 549 3.27 -39.49 -10.52
C MET A 549 2.23 -40.11 -9.58
N LEU A 550 1.33 -39.30 -8.99
CA LEU A 550 0.40 -39.81 -7.98
C LEU A 550 -0.43 -41.01 -8.44
N PRO A 551 -0.99 -41.04 -9.68
CA PRO A 551 -1.77 -42.20 -10.13
C PRO A 551 -1.03 -43.53 -9.99
N GLU A 552 0.27 -43.54 -10.31
CA GLU A 552 1.10 -44.74 -10.26
C GLU A 552 1.46 -45.14 -8.82
N ILE A 553 1.59 -44.15 -7.93
CA ILE A 553 1.83 -44.35 -6.50
C ILE A 553 0.59 -44.92 -5.82
N VAL A 554 -0.58 -44.30 -5.99
CA VAL A 554 -1.83 -44.70 -5.32
C VAL A 554 -2.40 -46.02 -5.85
N ALA A 555 -2.01 -46.44 -7.06
CA ALA A 555 -2.32 -47.75 -7.59
C ALA A 555 -1.63 -48.90 -6.81
N ARG A 556 -0.45 -48.64 -6.23
CA ARG A 556 0.32 -49.61 -5.43
C ARG A 556 0.17 -49.43 -3.93
N PHE A 557 0.20 -48.18 -3.47
CA PHE A 557 0.27 -47.84 -2.05
C PHE A 557 -1.03 -47.19 -1.58
N ARG A 558 -1.78 -47.90 -0.73
CA ARG A 558 -2.97 -47.36 -0.05
C ARG A 558 -2.61 -46.80 1.31
N CYS A 559 -2.15 -45.55 1.33
CA CYS A 559 -1.76 -44.85 2.55
C CYS A 559 -2.02 -43.33 2.44
N PRO A 560 -2.10 -42.59 3.56
CA PRO A 560 -2.09 -41.13 3.53
C PRO A 560 -0.85 -40.59 2.82
N LEU A 561 -0.97 -39.45 2.14
CA LEU A 561 0.12 -38.83 1.38
C LEU A 561 0.40 -37.39 1.82
N ILE A 562 1.67 -37.00 1.84
CA ILE A 562 2.10 -35.60 1.80
C ILE A 562 2.81 -35.35 0.47
N THR A 563 2.37 -34.33 -0.26
CA THR A 563 3.07 -33.79 -1.42
C THR A 563 3.74 -32.48 -1.04
N ALA A 564 4.99 -32.25 -1.43
CA ALA A 564 5.68 -31.00 -1.12
C ALA A 564 6.75 -30.63 -2.16
N ASP A 565 7.16 -29.36 -2.16
CA ASP A 565 8.33 -28.93 -2.93
C ASP A 565 9.58 -29.60 -2.36
N CYS A 566 10.50 -29.99 -3.24
CA CYS A 566 11.72 -30.69 -2.83
C CYS A 566 12.77 -29.77 -2.20
N ASP A 567 12.58 -28.45 -2.24
CA ASP A 567 13.48 -27.46 -1.62
C ASP A 567 13.18 -27.23 -0.15
N GLY A 568 12.90 -28.31 0.59
CA GLY A 568 12.69 -28.33 2.04
C GLY A 568 13.38 -29.51 2.72
N TYR A 569 13.40 -29.51 4.05
CA TYR A 569 13.88 -30.64 4.85
C TYR A 569 13.00 -30.87 6.09
N PHE A 570 13.10 -32.05 6.69
CA PHE A 570 12.28 -32.43 7.86
C PHE A 570 12.91 -31.96 9.17
N PRO A 571 12.18 -31.27 10.06
CA PRO A 571 12.69 -30.96 11.39
C PRO A 571 12.86 -32.25 12.22
N ALA A 572 13.65 -32.18 13.30
CA ALA A 572 13.98 -33.35 14.12
C ALA A 572 12.74 -34.02 14.76
N ASP A 573 11.69 -33.25 15.03
CA ASP A 573 10.42 -33.67 15.61
C ASP A 573 9.33 -33.99 14.57
N PHE A 574 9.69 -34.07 13.28
CA PHE A 574 8.76 -34.30 12.17
C PHE A 574 7.76 -35.45 12.42
N VAL A 575 8.24 -36.60 12.91
CA VAL A 575 7.38 -37.78 13.13
C VAL A 575 6.28 -37.47 14.15
N ALA A 576 6.59 -36.72 15.21
CA ALA A 576 5.61 -36.31 16.21
C ALA A 576 4.60 -35.31 15.61
N LEU A 577 5.09 -34.30 14.87
CA LEU A 577 4.25 -33.30 14.23
C LEU A 577 3.28 -33.92 13.21
N TRP A 578 3.77 -34.84 12.37
CA TRP A 578 2.94 -35.57 11.40
C TRP A 578 1.88 -36.42 12.12
N ARG A 579 2.23 -37.18 13.15
CA ARG A 579 1.27 -38.00 13.91
C ARG A 579 0.19 -37.15 14.56
N GLN A 580 0.58 -36.01 15.13
CA GLN A 580 -0.38 -35.06 15.69
C GLN A 580 -1.35 -34.59 14.61
N MET A 581 -0.86 -34.18 13.44
CA MET A 581 -1.70 -33.77 12.32
C MET A 581 -2.63 -34.88 11.85
N ALA A 582 -2.11 -36.09 11.63
CA ALA A 582 -2.90 -37.23 11.15
C ALA A 582 -4.00 -37.64 12.15
N ASN A 583 -3.76 -37.48 13.45
CA ASN A 583 -4.76 -37.75 14.48
C ASN A 583 -5.85 -36.66 14.55
N SER A 584 -5.51 -35.41 14.23
CA SER A 584 -6.42 -34.26 14.37
C SER A 584 -7.06 -33.80 13.07
N SER A 585 -6.62 -34.29 11.91
CA SER A 585 -6.94 -33.70 10.60
C SER A 585 -7.09 -34.76 9.53
N ASP A 586 -8.05 -34.58 8.64
CA ASP A 586 -8.32 -35.44 7.49
C ASP A 586 -7.58 -34.93 6.24
N TYR A 587 -7.34 -33.61 6.16
CA TYR A 587 -6.53 -32.97 5.14
C TYR A 587 -5.70 -31.82 5.72
N GLY A 588 -4.66 -31.41 5.01
CA GLY A 588 -3.86 -30.23 5.35
C GLY A 588 -3.44 -29.45 4.12
N PHE A 589 -3.72 -28.16 4.11
CA PHE A 589 -3.45 -27.28 2.97
C PHE A 589 -2.93 -25.91 3.41
N ARG A 590 -2.19 -25.23 2.52
CA ARG A 590 -1.80 -23.83 2.70
C ARG A 590 -2.91 -22.91 2.20
N LEU A 591 -3.81 -22.54 3.10
CA LEU A 591 -5.07 -21.84 2.81
C LEU A 591 -5.02 -20.34 3.16
N TYR A 592 -3.98 -19.62 2.74
CA TYR A 592 -3.77 -18.21 3.10
C TYR A 592 -4.90 -17.25 2.67
N ALA A 593 -5.74 -17.66 1.71
CA ALA A 593 -6.87 -16.88 1.20
C ALA A 593 -8.22 -17.26 1.83
N TYR A 594 -8.26 -18.22 2.75
CA TYR A 594 -9.48 -18.78 3.33
C TYR A 594 -9.56 -18.51 4.83
N ASN A 595 -10.78 -18.44 5.36
CA ASN A 595 -11.03 -18.45 6.80
C ASN A 595 -11.28 -19.88 7.32
N HIS A 596 -11.35 -20.05 8.65
CA HIS A 596 -11.58 -21.35 9.29
C HIS A 596 -12.97 -21.93 9.03
N GLU A 597 -13.90 -21.15 8.47
CA GLU A 597 -15.19 -21.62 7.95
C GLU A 597 -15.09 -22.21 6.52
N GLY A 598 -13.89 -22.29 5.93
CA GLY A 598 -13.68 -22.87 4.60
C GLY A 598 -14.08 -21.97 3.45
N LYS A 599 -14.40 -20.71 3.73
CA LYS A 599 -14.76 -19.71 2.74
C LYS A 599 -13.53 -18.95 2.31
N GLN A 600 -13.33 -18.84 1.00
CA GLN A 600 -12.34 -17.93 0.45
C GLN A 600 -12.80 -16.47 0.66
N VAL A 601 -11.94 -15.65 1.25
CA VAL A 601 -12.26 -14.25 1.62
C VAL A 601 -11.49 -13.21 0.82
N MET A 602 -10.44 -13.61 0.11
CA MET A 602 -9.62 -12.73 -0.72
C MET A 602 -8.92 -13.49 -1.85
N GLY A 603 -8.29 -12.75 -2.76
CA GLY A 603 -7.47 -13.31 -3.84
C GLY A 603 -8.24 -14.01 -4.96
N GLU A 604 -7.48 -14.78 -5.72
CA GLU A 604 -7.82 -15.56 -6.90
C GLU A 604 -8.21 -17.02 -6.55
N PRO A 605 -8.97 -17.76 -7.37
CA PRO A 605 -9.43 -19.12 -7.04
C PRO A 605 -8.29 -20.11 -6.77
N TRP A 606 -7.13 -19.90 -7.40
CA TRP A 606 -5.91 -20.66 -7.16
C TRP A 606 -5.01 -20.02 -6.09
N GLY A 607 -5.57 -19.16 -5.24
CA GLY A 607 -4.97 -18.56 -4.04
C GLY A 607 -4.71 -19.62 -2.96
N PHE A 608 -3.89 -20.61 -3.32
CA PHE A 608 -3.73 -21.89 -2.67
C PHE A 608 -2.24 -22.26 -2.74
N GLY A 609 -1.60 -22.49 -1.58
CA GLY A 609 -0.19 -22.80 -1.56
C GLY A 609 0.08 -24.27 -1.92
N ALA A 610 0.67 -24.53 -3.09
CA ALA A 610 1.06 -25.88 -3.53
C ALA A 610 2.37 -26.40 -2.90
N GLY A 611 3.02 -25.61 -2.04
CA GLY A 611 4.34 -25.96 -1.48
C GLY A 611 4.33 -27.17 -0.52
N ILE A 612 3.21 -27.43 0.16
CA ILE A 612 2.98 -28.66 0.94
C ILE A 612 1.48 -28.94 1.06
N SER A 613 1.07 -30.19 0.96
CA SER A 613 -0.32 -30.63 1.13
C SER A 613 -0.39 -32.03 1.71
N TYR A 614 -1.35 -32.27 2.60
CA TYR A 614 -1.63 -33.54 3.25
C TYR A 614 -3.00 -34.07 2.81
N PHE A 615 -3.02 -35.32 2.37
CA PHE A 615 -4.20 -36.07 1.97
C PHE A 615 -4.34 -37.28 2.89
N GLY A 616 -5.25 -37.19 3.87
CA GLY A 616 -5.40 -38.18 4.92
C GLY A 616 -6.34 -39.34 4.62
N GLU A 617 -7.26 -39.20 3.67
CA GLU A 617 -8.25 -40.22 3.30
C GLU A 617 -7.74 -41.13 2.15
N PRO A 618 -7.20 -42.34 2.42
CA PRO A 618 -6.54 -43.14 1.39
C PRO A 618 -7.51 -43.66 0.32
N ASP A 619 -8.79 -43.83 0.67
CA ASP A 619 -9.82 -44.30 -0.27
C ASP A 619 -10.20 -43.25 -1.32
N LEU A 620 -10.00 -41.96 -1.03
CA LEU A 620 -10.24 -40.86 -1.98
C LEU A 620 -8.99 -40.45 -2.76
N LEU A 621 -7.82 -40.97 -2.40
CA LEU A 621 -6.58 -40.63 -3.09
C LEU A 621 -6.55 -41.03 -4.56
N PRO A 622 -7.01 -42.23 -4.99
CA PRO A 622 -7.04 -42.59 -6.40
C PRO A 622 -7.81 -41.58 -7.29
N PRO A 623 -9.07 -41.23 -7.01
CA PRO A 623 -9.78 -40.24 -7.83
C PRO A 623 -9.16 -38.83 -7.75
N ILE A 624 -8.59 -38.42 -6.61
CA ILE A 624 -7.87 -37.14 -6.49
C ILE A 624 -6.60 -37.14 -7.35
N ALA A 625 -5.80 -38.20 -7.28
CA ALA A 625 -4.56 -38.35 -8.03
C ALA A 625 -4.79 -38.32 -9.55
N HIS A 626 -5.78 -39.06 -10.03
CA HIS A 626 -6.18 -39.03 -11.44
C HIS A 626 -6.64 -37.63 -11.86
N PHE A 627 -7.51 -37.00 -11.06
CA PHE A 627 -7.97 -35.64 -11.38
C PHE A 627 -6.83 -34.62 -11.46
N LEU A 628 -5.87 -34.67 -10.52
CA LEU A 628 -4.71 -33.77 -10.54
C LEU A 628 -3.85 -33.98 -11.79
N SER A 629 -3.54 -35.24 -12.13
CA SER A 629 -2.76 -35.57 -13.33
C SER A 629 -3.50 -35.16 -14.62
N ASP A 630 -4.80 -35.42 -14.71
CA ASP A 630 -5.64 -35.07 -15.85
C ASP A 630 -5.79 -33.56 -16.02
N TYR A 631 -5.90 -32.83 -14.91
CA TYR A 631 -5.91 -31.37 -14.91
C TYR A 631 -4.60 -30.84 -15.49
N LEU A 632 -3.45 -31.30 -14.99
CA LEU A 632 -2.14 -30.84 -15.43
C LEU A 632 -1.91 -31.12 -16.92
N ASN A 633 -2.24 -32.32 -17.39
CA ASN A 633 -2.15 -32.70 -18.80
C ASN A 633 -3.13 -31.91 -19.71
N THR A 634 -4.21 -31.39 -19.15
CA THR A 634 -5.19 -30.57 -19.88
C THR A 634 -4.80 -29.10 -19.92
N ALA A 635 -4.45 -28.54 -18.76
CA ALA A 635 -4.26 -27.11 -18.54
C ALA A 635 -2.91 -26.59 -19.03
N TYR A 636 -1.88 -27.42 -18.96
CA TYR A 636 -0.55 -27.03 -19.43
C TYR A 636 -0.58 -26.77 -20.94
N SER A 637 -0.07 -25.60 -21.32
CA SER A 637 0.06 -25.21 -22.73
C SER A 637 1.42 -24.54 -22.96
N PRO A 638 2.26 -25.07 -23.86
CA PRO A 638 3.55 -24.45 -24.19
C PRO A 638 3.40 -23.13 -24.95
N GLN A 639 2.19 -22.79 -25.41
CA GLN A 639 1.89 -21.49 -26.02
C GLN A 639 1.60 -20.40 -24.99
N ASN A 640 1.36 -20.76 -23.72
CA ASN A 640 1.16 -19.78 -22.67
C ASN A 640 2.48 -19.01 -22.40
N PRO A 641 2.43 -17.69 -22.11
CA PRO A 641 3.62 -16.92 -21.71
C PRO A 641 4.33 -17.51 -20.48
N THR A 642 3.54 -18.11 -19.58
CA THR A 642 4.01 -18.85 -18.41
C THR A 642 2.96 -19.86 -17.98
N ASN A 643 3.40 -20.98 -17.41
CA ASN A 643 2.53 -21.99 -16.79
C ASN A 643 2.75 -22.07 -15.26
N TRP A 644 3.43 -21.08 -14.67
CA TRP A 644 3.98 -21.13 -13.31
C TRP A 644 3.00 -21.61 -12.22
N CYS A 645 1.73 -21.24 -12.30
CA CYS A 645 0.70 -21.58 -11.30
C CYS A 645 -0.13 -22.83 -11.65
N VAL A 646 0.28 -23.65 -12.62
CA VAL A 646 -0.53 -24.78 -13.11
C VAL A 646 -0.82 -25.81 -12.01
N ASP A 647 0.13 -26.04 -11.10
CA ASP A 647 -0.02 -26.96 -9.98
C ASP A 647 -0.91 -26.39 -8.87
N GLN A 648 -0.81 -25.10 -8.57
CA GLN A 648 -1.74 -24.39 -7.67
C GLN A 648 -3.18 -24.43 -8.21
N CYS A 649 -3.36 -24.23 -9.51
CA CYS A 649 -4.67 -24.33 -10.15
C CYS A 649 -5.24 -25.76 -10.06
N ALA A 650 -4.42 -26.77 -10.34
CA ALA A 650 -4.82 -28.17 -10.24
C ALA A 650 -5.24 -28.53 -8.80
N LEU A 651 -4.44 -28.12 -7.82
CA LEU A 651 -4.69 -28.38 -6.41
C LEU A 651 -5.94 -27.66 -5.90
N ALA A 652 -6.12 -26.39 -6.26
CA ALA A 652 -7.32 -25.63 -5.92
C ALA A 652 -8.59 -26.26 -6.54
N ALA A 653 -8.51 -26.71 -7.80
CA ALA A 653 -9.61 -27.40 -8.46
C ALA A 653 -9.92 -28.75 -7.79
N ALA A 654 -8.90 -29.51 -7.38
CA ALA A 654 -9.07 -30.75 -6.64
C ALA A 654 -9.70 -30.52 -5.27
N PHE A 655 -9.22 -29.52 -4.52
CA PHE A 655 -9.81 -29.11 -3.24
C PHE A 655 -11.29 -28.76 -3.41
N ARG A 656 -11.64 -27.93 -4.39
CA ARG A 656 -13.03 -27.55 -4.68
C ARG A 656 -13.93 -28.73 -5.03
N ARG A 657 -13.38 -29.76 -5.69
CA ARG A 657 -14.13 -30.93 -6.13
C ARG A 657 -14.34 -31.95 -5.02
N PHE A 658 -13.30 -32.24 -4.25
CA PHE A 658 -13.28 -33.40 -3.34
C PHE A 658 -13.34 -33.03 -1.84
N VAL A 659 -12.94 -31.81 -1.47
CA VAL A 659 -12.79 -31.38 -0.07
C VAL A 659 -13.81 -30.31 0.29
N ALA A 660 -13.87 -29.19 -0.41
CA ALA A 660 -14.74 -28.05 -0.09
C ALA A 660 -16.23 -28.42 0.10
N PRO A 661 -16.84 -29.31 -0.72
CA PRO A 661 -18.25 -29.70 -0.54
C PRO A 661 -18.50 -30.47 0.77
N ARG A 662 -17.45 -31.05 1.36
CA ARG A 662 -17.47 -31.85 2.60
C ARG A 662 -16.85 -31.08 3.77
N TRP A 663 -16.64 -29.77 3.66
CA TRP A 663 -15.90 -28.99 4.65
C TRP A 663 -16.39 -29.22 6.09
N ASN A 664 -17.71 -29.25 6.30
CA ASN A 664 -18.30 -29.42 7.63
C ASN A 664 -18.12 -30.82 8.22
N ASP A 665 -17.79 -31.81 7.40
CA ASP A 665 -17.57 -33.21 7.80
C ASP A 665 -16.07 -33.52 8.00
N LEU A 666 -15.19 -32.59 7.63
CA LEU A 666 -13.75 -32.78 7.57
C LEU A 666 -13.02 -31.88 8.59
N ARG A 667 -11.92 -32.39 9.12
CA ARG A 667 -10.99 -31.64 9.96
C ARG A 667 -9.83 -31.18 9.08
N ILE A 668 -9.73 -29.87 8.86
CA ILE A 668 -8.76 -29.30 7.93
C ILE A 668 -7.63 -28.60 8.70
N LYS A 669 -6.39 -29.02 8.45
CA LYS A 669 -5.20 -28.35 8.97
C LYS A 669 -4.79 -27.19 8.06
N PHE A 670 -4.75 -25.99 8.62
CA PHE A 670 -4.09 -24.84 8.01
C PHE A 670 -2.57 -25.01 8.20
N MET A 671 -1.87 -25.27 7.10
CA MET A 671 -0.45 -25.68 7.12
C MET A 671 0.50 -24.55 7.49
N ASP A 672 0.08 -23.30 7.36
CA ASP A 672 0.86 -22.12 7.74
C ASP A 672 0.70 -21.78 9.25
N GLU A 673 -0.11 -22.54 10.00
CA GLU A 673 -0.31 -22.34 11.44
C GLU A 673 0.46 -23.37 12.29
N GLY A 674 1.21 -22.89 13.29
CA GLY A 674 1.97 -23.73 14.22
C GLY A 674 3.35 -24.14 13.70
N ALA A 675 3.91 -25.21 14.27
CA ALA A 675 5.22 -25.71 13.86
C ALA A 675 5.15 -26.34 12.45
N PRO A 676 6.07 -26.00 11.54
CA PRO A 676 6.02 -26.48 10.17
C PRO A 676 6.44 -27.95 10.07
N LEU A 677 5.72 -28.76 9.27
CA LEU A 677 6.12 -30.15 8.99
C LEU A 677 7.42 -30.26 8.19
N MET A 678 7.75 -29.21 7.43
CA MET A 678 8.99 -29.11 6.68
C MET A 678 9.54 -27.69 6.79
N VAL A 679 10.85 -27.58 7.00
CA VAL A 679 11.55 -26.29 6.93
C VAL A 679 11.76 -25.97 5.46
N MET A 680 11.13 -24.88 5.00
CA MET A 680 11.11 -24.40 3.62
C MET A 680 11.96 -23.11 3.48
N PRO A 681 12.30 -22.67 2.26
CA PRO A 681 13.23 -21.55 2.06
C PRO A 681 12.77 -20.24 2.73
N HIS A 682 11.47 -19.98 2.77
CA HIS A 682 10.90 -18.78 3.37
C HIS A 682 10.97 -18.75 4.90
N HIS A 683 11.22 -19.90 5.56
CA HIS A 683 11.43 -19.95 7.01
C HIS A 683 12.84 -19.47 7.42
N VAL A 684 13.81 -19.49 6.50
CA VAL A 684 15.25 -19.32 6.82
C VAL A 684 15.96 -18.27 5.96
N GLY A 685 15.22 -17.51 5.16
CA GLY A 685 15.79 -16.40 4.36
C GLY A 685 16.22 -16.75 2.93
N GLY A 686 15.77 -17.90 2.39
CA GLY A 686 15.92 -18.26 0.98
C GLY A 686 16.58 -19.61 0.73
N LYS A 687 16.69 -19.99 -0.54
CA LYS A 687 17.12 -21.33 -0.98
C LYS A 687 18.57 -21.65 -0.59
N GLU A 688 19.48 -20.68 -0.75
CA GLU A 688 20.89 -20.88 -0.39
C GLU A 688 21.08 -20.92 1.14
N ALA A 689 20.35 -20.09 1.88
CA ALA A 689 20.35 -20.14 3.35
C ALA A 689 19.81 -21.48 3.86
N LEU A 690 18.79 -22.03 3.21
CA LEU A 690 18.25 -23.35 3.56
C LEU A 690 19.28 -24.48 3.38
N LEU A 691 20.09 -24.45 2.33
CA LEU A 691 21.11 -25.47 2.10
C LEU A 691 22.16 -25.48 3.21
N SER A 692 22.51 -24.32 3.79
CA SER A 692 23.47 -24.20 4.88
C SER A 692 22.87 -24.25 6.30
N HIS A 693 21.56 -24.02 6.44
CA HIS A 693 20.85 -24.02 7.72
C HIS A 693 20.95 -25.38 8.42
N ASP A 694 21.39 -25.45 9.68
CA ASP A 694 21.68 -26.72 10.39
C ASP A 694 22.71 -27.64 9.69
N GLY A 695 23.58 -27.06 8.86
CA GLY A 695 24.65 -27.76 8.17
C GLY A 695 24.32 -28.12 6.70
N SER A 696 25.36 -28.09 5.87
CA SER A 696 25.29 -28.53 4.47
C SER A 696 25.33 -30.06 4.39
N VAL A 697 24.48 -30.63 3.52
CA VAL A 697 24.41 -32.08 3.29
C VAL A 697 24.61 -32.37 1.82
N SER A 698 25.61 -33.20 1.50
CA SER A 698 25.88 -33.73 0.17
C SER A 698 25.41 -35.18 0.02
N MET A 699 25.43 -35.72 -1.20
CA MET A 699 25.16 -37.15 -1.45
C MET A 699 26.10 -38.07 -0.66
N VAL A 700 27.38 -37.68 -0.53
CA VAL A 700 28.39 -38.46 0.21
C VAL A 700 28.04 -38.52 1.69
N ASP A 701 27.58 -37.43 2.29
CA ASP A 701 27.22 -37.38 3.70
C ASP A 701 26.09 -38.35 4.04
N VAL A 702 25.11 -38.49 3.15
CA VAL A 702 24.03 -39.47 3.31
C VAL A 702 24.58 -40.88 3.28
N VAL A 703 25.39 -41.24 2.28
CA VAL A 703 25.96 -42.59 2.15
C VAL A 703 26.85 -42.94 3.35
N VAL A 704 27.68 -41.99 3.81
CA VAL A 704 28.52 -42.15 5.00
C VAL A 704 27.67 -42.38 6.25
N GLU A 705 26.58 -41.63 6.42
CA GLU A 705 25.68 -41.82 7.56
C GLU A 705 25.01 -43.19 7.53
N LEU A 706 24.52 -43.63 6.37
CA LEU A 706 23.93 -44.96 6.22
C LEU A 706 24.97 -46.05 6.52
N ALA A 707 26.19 -45.93 5.99
CA ALA A 707 27.27 -46.89 6.22
C ALA A 707 27.62 -47.07 7.70
N ARG A 708 27.57 -46.00 8.52
CA ARG A 708 27.77 -46.07 9.98
C ARG A 708 26.74 -46.94 10.70
N HIS A 709 25.59 -47.18 10.09
CA HIS A 709 24.48 -47.92 10.66
C HIS A 709 24.27 -49.29 9.99
N THR A 710 25.18 -49.70 9.10
CA THR A 710 25.17 -51.06 8.55
C THR A 710 25.54 -52.05 9.66
N PRO A 711 24.71 -53.06 9.97
CA PRO A 711 25.05 -54.07 10.96
C PRO A 711 26.34 -54.81 10.56
N ALA A 712 27.26 -55.02 11.51
CA ALA A 712 28.43 -55.87 11.27
C ALA A 712 27.94 -57.30 10.98
N SER A 713 28.28 -57.85 9.81
CA SER A 713 27.89 -59.20 9.40
C SER A 713 28.29 -60.22 10.47
N ALA A 714 27.32 -60.98 10.99
CA ALA A 714 27.55 -62.10 11.89
C ALA A 714 28.22 -63.27 11.12
N SER A 715 29.53 -63.16 10.90
CA SER A 715 30.39 -64.28 10.52
C SER A 715 31.17 -64.71 11.75
N SER A 716 30.51 -65.41 12.68
CA SER A 716 31.23 -66.30 13.61
C SER A 716 31.21 -67.70 12.98
N VAL A 717 32.32 -68.01 12.32
CA VAL A 717 32.64 -69.37 11.89
C VAL A 717 32.71 -70.24 13.15
N SER A 718 31.87 -71.26 13.15
CA SER A 718 31.99 -72.42 14.02
C SER A 718 33.41 -73.00 13.95
N LEU A 719 34.13 -72.98 15.05
CA LEU A 719 35.24 -73.90 15.28
C LEU A 719 34.81 -74.90 16.33
N SER A 720 34.49 -76.09 15.83
CA SER A 720 34.44 -77.35 16.56
C SER A 720 35.82 -77.72 17.10
N SER A 721 35.79 -78.36 18.27
CA SER A 721 36.85 -79.05 19.05
C SER A 721 37.94 -78.19 19.66
#